data_AF-A0A5C6XNE5-F1
#
_entry.id   AF-A0A5C6XNE5-F1
#
_cell.length_a   1.000
_cell.length_b   1.000
_cell.length_c   1.000
_cell.angle_alpha   90.00
_cell.angle_beta   90.00
_cell.angle_gamma   90.00
#
_symmetry.space_group_name_H-M   'P 1'
#
loop_
_entity.id
_entity.type
_entity.pdbx_description
1 polymer ?
#
loop_
_entity_poly.entity_id
_entity_poly.type
_entity_poly.pdbx_seq_one_letter_code
_entity_poly.pdbx_strand_id
1 'polypeptide(L)'
;MQGLNLKTHTRPGAGRGARQSRWVQRLIGALICVTLVAGTASTAFALDKNQIVQMTKLGLDDRAIMGAIDSAGDDISLTAEDVEELREQGVSDQVIDHLRRRGMIAGETAPTEEAPADEELDPLAPAPAPAPAEGESEYEREERERLEAERQAEIERRANELNAQRDAEAERQRQLERAAAQLPRAAQIVRDGNNMEGARMYLEFLSYEPEQGSENWYEATFGLAKALYQEGILSGASTPLLEVLMAGADKPHFVEAFRMLEELSSRIGYNPPILEELTRFYVGDKNEAFQAEFNYYMGKFFYDYNRMDLALEYLDQVPESAPDYPESRYLAGVARLDPAVNDIPGALRNFEAAILAAEAEPGGNEDILQLGYLALARVFFEVGFFDVALFYYQKIPSESSRHADAVFESAWSYFMKNDFKRALGTFHTLQSPYYSQRYYPDLYILESTVYLNQCMFPKSQRALAEFKSRYLDQRPLLQSYLENTFEPEAYWQMMEDAYKPGESAPIPRLFTNAVLESLPFYNVHRVVRALQAERAALNANISALGDFGQQVLERVEEQLELKVQEGGIIVQQRLTAVDQELENWELRSLQIEFDIDSEERQQLQQRLQNPNYEAPEAAEAGTTLMVVADDWQPWPFEGEYWLDEVASYRSQMRTECIEQ
;
A
#
# COMPACT_ATOMS: atom_id res chain seq x y z
N MET A 1 74.28 -29.23 -3.47
CA MET A 1 73.86 -30.64 -3.26
C MET A 1 72.49 -30.77 -3.89
N GLN A 2 72.51 -31.00 -5.20
CA GLN A 2 71.96 -32.20 -5.88
C GLN A 2 70.43 -32.26 -5.70
N GLY A 3 69.57 -31.90 -6.64
CA GLY A 3 69.65 -31.80 -8.12
C GLY A 3 68.25 -32.24 -8.63
N LEU A 4 67.68 -31.89 -9.78
CA LEU A 4 68.06 -31.22 -11.03
C LEU A 4 66.70 -30.89 -11.72
N ASN A 5 66.48 -29.66 -12.21
CA ASN A 5 66.46 -29.26 -13.64
C ASN A 5 65.31 -29.83 -14.50
N LEU A 6 64.40 -28.97 -15.01
CA LEU A 6 64.46 -28.11 -16.22
C LEU A 6 63.77 -28.79 -17.42
N LYS A 7 62.75 -28.12 -18.00
CA LYS A 7 62.90 -27.45 -19.31
C LYS A 7 61.66 -26.65 -19.70
N THR A 8 61.94 -25.37 -19.94
CA THR A 8 61.20 -24.40 -20.75
C THR A 8 61.09 -24.84 -22.22
N HIS A 9 60.00 -24.48 -22.90
CA HIS A 9 60.10 -23.94 -24.25
C HIS A 9 59.02 -22.89 -24.55
N THR A 10 59.50 -21.89 -25.27
CA THR A 10 58.95 -20.62 -25.72
C THR A 10 58.00 -20.74 -26.92
N ARG A 11 57.03 -19.81 -26.98
CA ARG A 11 56.23 -19.31 -28.15
C ARG A 11 57.09 -19.13 -29.44
N PRO A 12 56.54 -19.02 -30.68
CA PRO A 12 55.37 -18.19 -31.05
C PRO A 12 54.49 -18.65 -32.26
N GLY A 13 53.36 -17.98 -32.48
CA GLY A 13 52.59 -18.10 -33.72
C GLY A 13 51.33 -17.23 -33.71
N ALA A 14 51.28 -16.25 -34.62
CA ALA A 14 50.30 -15.17 -34.68
C ALA A 14 49.26 -15.38 -35.80
N GLY A 15 48.09 -14.75 -35.62
CA GLY A 15 47.09 -14.46 -36.66
C GLY A 15 46.01 -15.55 -36.80
N ARG A 16 44.72 -15.28 -36.99
CA ARG A 16 43.94 -14.08 -37.35
C ARG A 16 42.55 -14.31 -36.72
N GLY A 17 41.96 -13.36 -36.02
CA GLY A 17 40.96 -12.49 -36.62
C GLY A 17 39.61 -13.21 -36.83
N ALA A 18 38.78 -13.28 -35.79
CA ALA A 18 37.34 -13.45 -35.93
C ALA A 18 36.66 -12.37 -35.09
N ARG A 19 36.07 -11.40 -35.79
CA ARG A 19 35.23 -10.33 -35.25
C ARG A 19 34.06 -10.99 -34.51
N GLN A 20 34.11 -11.02 -33.18
CA GLN A 20 32.89 -11.18 -32.40
C GLN A 20 32.20 -9.81 -32.29
N SER A 21 30.97 -9.78 -32.77
CA SER A 21 30.11 -8.59 -32.85
C SER A 21 29.82 -8.08 -31.44
N ARG A 22 30.30 -6.86 -31.15
CA ARG A 22 30.06 -6.12 -29.91
C ARG A 22 28.65 -5.52 -29.85
N TRP A 23 27.63 -6.23 -30.32
CA TRP A 23 26.26 -5.73 -30.48
C TRP A 23 25.21 -6.34 -29.54
N VAL A 24 25.60 -7.24 -28.61
CA VAL A 24 24.64 -7.90 -27.69
C VAL A 24 24.92 -7.61 -26.20
N GLN A 25 25.86 -6.73 -25.85
CA GLN A 25 26.16 -6.37 -24.44
C GLN A 25 25.89 -4.91 -24.08
N ARG A 26 24.94 -4.27 -24.77
CA ARG A 26 24.48 -2.92 -24.42
C ARG A 26 22.99 -2.83 -24.61
N LEU A 27 22.25 -3.26 -23.59
CA LEU A 27 20.90 -2.81 -23.27
C LEU A 27 20.52 -3.55 -21.99
N ILE A 28 20.79 -2.91 -20.84
CA ILE A 28 20.11 -2.98 -19.54
C ILE A 28 21.09 -2.29 -18.60
N GLY A 29 20.74 -1.08 -18.16
CA GLY A 29 21.54 -0.25 -17.26
C GLY A 29 21.67 1.20 -17.73
N ALA A 30 20.64 2.00 -17.47
CA ALA A 30 20.77 3.35 -16.92
C ALA A 30 19.39 3.99 -16.74
N LEU A 31 19.14 4.34 -15.47
CA LEU A 31 18.04 5.12 -14.95
C LEU A 31 18.04 6.60 -15.41
N ILE A 32 16.86 7.23 -15.23
CA ILE A 32 16.60 8.52 -14.55
C ILE A 32 16.42 9.84 -15.33
N CYS A 33 15.22 10.38 -15.06
CA CYS A 33 14.80 11.78 -14.80
C CYS A 33 14.82 12.83 -15.90
N VAL A 34 13.65 13.44 -16.11
CA VAL A 34 13.44 14.91 -15.96
C VAL A 34 12.02 15.21 -15.43
N THR A 35 11.98 15.36 -14.09
CA THR A 35 11.37 16.44 -13.30
C THR A 35 9.87 16.80 -13.41
N LEU A 36 9.18 16.48 -12.30
CA LEU A 36 8.17 17.33 -11.67
C LEU A 36 8.67 18.77 -11.52
N VAL A 37 7.82 19.73 -11.90
CA VAL A 37 7.88 21.09 -11.34
C VAL A 37 7.14 21.05 -10.03
N ALA A 38 7.90 21.26 -8.95
CA ALA A 38 7.41 21.47 -7.61
C ALA A 38 6.52 22.72 -7.57
N GLY A 39 5.24 22.53 -7.23
CA GLY A 39 4.46 23.56 -6.57
C GLY A 39 4.95 23.61 -5.13
N THR A 40 5.75 24.62 -4.81
CA THR A 40 6.18 24.91 -3.44
C THR A 40 4.95 25.06 -2.56
N ALA A 41 4.89 24.26 -1.48
CA ALA A 41 4.05 24.57 -0.34
C ALA A 41 4.35 26.01 0.07
N SER A 42 3.37 26.89 -0.10
CA SER A 42 3.40 28.22 0.48
C SER A 42 3.46 28.02 1.99
N THR A 43 4.66 28.11 2.55
CA THR A 43 4.83 28.45 3.96
C THR A 43 3.95 29.67 4.20
N ALA A 44 2.97 29.55 5.10
CA ALA A 44 2.21 30.70 5.58
C ALA A 44 3.22 31.66 6.20
N PHE A 45 3.71 32.61 5.39
CA PHE A 45 4.53 33.70 5.85
C PHE A 45 3.61 34.63 6.65
N ALA A 46 4.00 34.91 7.89
CA ALA A 46 3.45 36.01 8.66
C ALA A 46 3.39 37.29 7.78
N LEU A 47 2.28 38.01 7.85
CA LEU A 47 1.95 39.10 6.94
C LEU A 47 2.88 40.32 7.16
N ASP A 48 3.72 40.71 6.19
CA ASP A 48 4.62 41.88 6.32
C ASP A 48 3.87 43.21 6.03
N LYS A 49 4.32 44.32 6.63
CA LYS A 49 4.00 45.73 6.29
C LYS A 49 3.79 45.96 4.79
N ASN A 50 4.68 45.43 3.94
CA ASN A 50 4.58 45.60 2.49
C ASN A 50 3.35 44.94 1.87
N GLN A 51 2.87 43.83 2.45
CA GLN A 51 1.69 43.11 1.98
C GLN A 51 0.40 43.85 2.37
N ILE A 52 0.38 44.49 3.55
CA ILE A 52 -0.74 45.36 3.97
C ILE A 52 -0.92 46.51 2.98
N VAL A 53 0.18 47.18 2.60
CA VAL A 53 0.16 48.25 1.59
C VAL A 53 -0.29 47.75 0.22
N GLN A 54 0.15 46.56 -0.20
CA GLN A 54 -0.26 45.98 -1.48
C GLN A 54 -1.77 45.68 -1.50
N MET A 55 -2.34 45.12 -0.43
CA MET A 55 -3.78 44.85 -0.35
C MET A 55 -4.60 46.14 -0.46
N THR A 56 -4.16 47.22 0.21
CA THR A 56 -4.80 48.54 0.07
C THR A 56 -4.67 49.09 -1.36
N LYS A 57 -3.49 48.98 -2.00
CA LYS A 57 -3.30 49.42 -3.40
C LYS A 57 -4.08 48.60 -4.42
N LEU A 58 -4.40 47.35 -4.10
CA LEU A 58 -5.26 46.47 -4.89
C LEU A 58 -6.76 46.77 -4.67
N GLY A 59 -7.11 47.70 -3.77
CA GLY A 59 -8.48 48.17 -3.56
C GLY A 59 -9.34 47.25 -2.70
N LEU A 60 -8.72 46.41 -1.87
CA LEU A 60 -9.45 45.60 -0.88
C LEU A 60 -10.07 46.49 0.20
N ASP A 61 -11.25 46.11 0.70
CA ASP A 61 -11.91 46.84 1.77
C ASP A 61 -11.28 46.57 3.14
N ASP A 62 -11.43 47.52 4.06
CA ASP A 62 -10.77 47.51 5.36
C ASP A 62 -11.09 46.24 6.18
N ARG A 63 -12.30 45.65 6.06
CA ARG A 63 -12.62 44.40 6.78
C ARG A 63 -11.90 43.19 6.22
N ALA A 64 -11.74 43.11 4.90
CA ALA A 64 -10.98 42.03 4.28
C ALA A 64 -9.50 42.09 4.70
N ILE A 65 -8.92 43.30 4.78
CA ILE A 65 -7.54 43.51 5.23
C ILE A 65 -7.39 43.15 6.72
N MET A 66 -8.32 43.58 7.58
CA MET A 66 -8.33 43.21 9.01
C MET A 66 -8.47 41.69 9.21
N GLY A 67 -9.32 41.02 8.44
CA GLY A 67 -9.45 39.55 8.49
C GLY A 67 -8.20 38.80 8.03
N ALA A 68 -7.48 39.35 7.05
CA ALA A 68 -6.17 38.82 6.62
C ALA A 68 -5.11 38.98 7.72
N ILE A 69 -5.13 40.09 8.47
CA ILE A 69 -4.27 40.30 9.64
C ILE A 69 -4.61 39.32 10.76
N ASP A 70 -5.90 39.10 11.04
CA ASP A 70 -6.34 38.21 12.12
C ASP A 70 -5.99 36.73 11.87
N SER A 71 -5.88 36.34 10.60
CA SER A 71 -5.53 34.97 10.19
C SER A 71 -4.02 34.71 10.07
N ALA A 72 -3.18 35.76 10.08
CA ALA A 72 -1.74 35.65 9.84
C ALA A 72 -0.88 35.43 11.11
N GLY A 73 -1.47 35.48 12.32
CA GLY A 73 -0.76 35.29 13.60
C GLY A 73 0.00 36.54 14.10
N ASP A 74 0.46 36.52 15.36
CA ASP A 74 0.99 37.69 16.09
C ASP A 74 2.48 38.02 15.83
N ASP A 75 3.08 37.51 14.75
CA ASP A 75 4.53 37.61 14.49
C ASP A 75 4.98 38.95 13.85
N ILE A 76 4.12 39.97 13.84
CA ILE A 76 4.38 41.28 13.24
C ILE A 76 4.65 42.31 14.34
N SER A 77 5.85 42.91 14.36
CA SER A 77 6.15 44.08 15.21
C SER A 77 6.56 45.29 14.34
N LEU A 78 5.62 46.19 14.09
CA LEU A 78 5.81 47.45 13.37
C LEU A 78 6.33 48.54 14.31
N THR A 79 7.20 49.43 13.86
CA THR A 79 7.61 50.60 14.66
C THR A 79 6.66 51.78 14.46
N ALA A 80 6.74 52.81 15.31
CA ALA A 80 5.94 54.04 15.14
C ALA A 80 6.22 54.74 13.79
N GLU A 81 7.44 54.64 13.26
CA GLU A 81 7.82 55.16 11.94
C GLU A 81 7.16 54.34 10.82
N ASP A 82 7.01 53.02 11.00
CA ASP A 82 6.32 52.16 10.03
C ASP A 82 4.82 52.47 9.91
N VAL A 83 4.18 52.86 11.01
CA VAL A 83 2.75 53.23 11.05
C VAL A 83 2.49 54.52 10.29
N GLU A 84 3.40 55.48 10.37
CA GLU A 84 3.31 56.74 9.62
C GLU A 84 3.50 56.49 8.12
N GLU A 85 4.45 55.62 7.73
CA GLU A 85 4.60 55.19 6.34
C GLU A 85 3.37 54.43 5.81
N LEU A 86 2.74 53.56 6.60
CA LEU A 86 1.51 52.87 6.21
C LEU A 86 0.38 53.87 5.90
N ARG A 87 0.24 54.90 6.74
CA ARG A 87 -0.74 55.98 6.56
C ARG A 87 -0.43 56.81 5.31
N GLU A 88 0.83 57.15 5.05
CA GLU A 88 1.24 57.83 3.82
C GLU A 88 1.01 57.00 2.55
N GLN A 89 1.13 55.67 2.65
CA GLN A 89 0.88 54.75 1.54
C GLN A 89 -0.60 54.43 1.32
N GLY A 90 -1.50 55.06 2.09
CA GLY A 90 -2.94 55.04 1.87
C GLY A 90 -3.71 53.99 2.68
N VAL A 91 -3.06 53.31 3.64
CA VAL A 91 -3.74 52.38 4.57
C VAL A 91 -4.66 53.18 5.49
N SER A 92 -5.90 52.71 5.66
CA SER A 92 -6.91 53.43 6.43
C SER A 92 -6.62 53.40 7.94
N ASP A 93 -7.10 54.43 8.63
CA ASP A 93 -6.95 54.55 10.09
C ASP A 93 -7.63 53.40 10.85
N GLN A 94 -8.65 52.76 10.26
CA GLN A 94 -9.31 51.60 10.85
C GLN A 94 -8.40 50.37 10.87
N VAL A 95 -7.67 50.11 9.78
CA VAL A 95 -6.71 49.00 9.72
C VAL A 95 -5.51 49.25 10.64
N ILE A 96 -5.05 50.51 10.73
CA ILE A 96 -3.96 50.89 11.64
C ILE A 96 -4.37 50.72 13.11
N ASP A 97 -5.59 51.13 13.47
CA ASP A 97 -6.11 50.97 14.83
C ASP A 97 -6.34 49.50 15.21
N HIS A 98 -6.66 48.66 14.23
CA HIS A 98 -6.73 47.20 14.41
C HIS A 98 -5.35 46.58 14.69
N LEU A 99 -4.31 46.98 13.93
CA LEU A 99 -2.92 46.58 14.20
C LEU A 99 -2.46 47.03 15.60
N ARG A 100 -2.86 48.23 16.04
CA ARG A 100 -2.58 48.74 17.39
C ARG A 100 -3.26 47.91 18.48
N ARG A 101 -4.54 47.56 18.29
CA ARG A 101 -5.30 46.71 19.23
C ARG A 101 -4.74 45.29 19.34
N ARG A 102 -4.18 44.75 18.26
CA ARG A 102 -3.48 43.47 18.24
C ARG A 102 -2.08 43.52 18.86
N GLY A 103 -1.61 44.69 19.31
CA GLY A 103 -0.27 44.83 19.90
C GLY A 103 0.87 44.68 18.90
N MET A 104 0.59 44.79 17.61
CA MET A 104 1.56 44.60 16.52
C MET A 104 2.41 45.85 16.26
N ILE A 105 2.36 46.88 17.12
CA ILE A 105 3.15 48.12 17.03
C ILE A 105 4.08 48.23 18.25
N ALA A 106 5.38 48.12 18.04
CA ALA A 106 6.42 48.16 19.04
C ALA A 106 6.59 49.57 19.64
N GLY A 107 6.52 49.65 20.97
CA GLY A 107 6.77 50.90 21.73
C GLY A 107 5.53 51.74 22.00
N GLU A 108 4.38 51.42 21.40
CA GLU A 108 3.07 51.87 21.87
C GLU A 108 2.50 50.76 22.76
N THR A 109 2.80 50.80 24.05
CA THR A 109 1.87 50.19 25.00
C THR A 109 0.53 50.84 24.76
N ALA A 110 -0.50 50.05 24.49
CA ALA A 110 -1.88 50.50 24.45
C ALA A 110 -2.07 51.57 25.53
N PRO A 111 -2.71 52.72 25.24
CA PRO A 111 -3.02 53.67 26.29
C PRO A 111 -3.65 52.86 27.41
N THR A 112 -3.00 52.92 28.57
CA THR A 112 -3.59 52.47 29.81
C THR A 112 -4.84 53.31 29.91
N GLU A 113 -5.98 52.76 29.52
CA GLU A 113 -7.22 53.16 30.15
C GLU A 113 -6.93 52.95 31.63
N GLU A 114 -6.65 54.06 32.32
CA GLU A 114 -7.01 54.20 33.71
C GLU A 114 -8.33 53.48 33.83
N ALA A 115 -8.34 52.40 34.61
CA ALA A 115 -9.56 51.70 34.94
C ALA A 115 -10.60 52.79 35.24
N PRO A 116 -11.69 52.93 34.46
CA PRO A 116 -12.88 53.41 35.11
C PRO A 116 -13.04 52.41 36.25
N ALA A 117 -13.14 52.93 37.48
CA ALA A 117 -13.56 52.13 38.62
C ALA A 117 -14.60 51.14 38.12
N ASP A 118 -14.48 49.86 38.46
CA ASP A 118 -15.44 48.81 38.11
C ASP A 118 -16.87 49.33 38.39
N GLU A 119 -17.46 49.99 37.42
CA GLU A 119 -18.88 49.99 37.18
C GLU A 119 -19.01 48.81 36.25
N GLU A 120 -19.42 47.68 36.83
CA GLU A 120 -20.19 46.68 36.13
C GLU A 120 -21.26 47.41 35.30
N LEU A 121 -20.92 47.78 34.07
CA LEU A 121 -21.91 48.06 33.06
C LEU A 121 -22.40 46.70 32.58
N ASP A 122 -23.29 46.17 33.40
CA ASP A 122 -24.30 45.22 33.01
C ASP A 122 -24.74 45.52 31.56
N PRO A 123 -24.70 44.56 30.61
CA PRO A 123 -25.27 44.77 29.28
C PRO A 123 -26.78 45.10 29.33
N LEU A 124 -27.41 44.96 30.51
CA LEU A 124 -28.75 45.45 30.82
C LEU A 124 -28.81 46.87 31.42
N ALA A 125 -27.71 47.60 31.56
CA ALA A 125 -27.73 48.99 32.02
C ALA A 125 -28.31 49.89 30.90
N PRO A 126 -29.50 50.49 31.08
CA PRO A 126 -30.10 51.30 30.05
C PRO A 126 -29.26 52.58 29.86
N ALA A 127 -28.85 52.87 28.62
CA ALA A 127 -28.45 54.23 28.28
C ALA A 127 -29.64 55.16 28.62
N PRO A 128 -29.45 56.23 29.42
CA PRO A 128 -30.55 57.09 29.81
C PRO A 128 -31.24 57.62 28.56
N ALA A 129 -32.57 57.45 28.52
CA ALA A 129 -33.41 57.99 27.47
C ALA A 129 -33.06 59.46 27.21
N PRO A 130 -32.94 59.90 25.94
CA PRO A 130 -32.70 61.31 25.65
C PRO A 130 -33.81 62.14 26.32
N ALA A 131 -33.41 63.06 27.19
CA ALA A 131 -34.33 63.91 27.94
C ALA A 131 -35.25 64.69 26.97
N PRO A 132 -36.53 64.90 27.33
CA PRO A 132 -37.49 65.51 26.43
C PRO A 132 -37.04 66.92 26.04
N ALA A 133 -36.99 67.19 24.72
CA ALA A 133 -36.73 68.54 24.24
C ALA A 133 -37.97 69.43 24.52
N GLU A 134 -37.77 70.62 25.08
CA GLU A 134 -38.86 71.60 25.27
C GLU A 134 -39.44 72.00 23.91
N GLY A 135 -40.56 71.38 23.54
CA GLY A 135 -41.23 71.58 22.25
C GLY A 135 -41.61 70.30 21.48
N GLU A 136 -41.41 69.11 22.05
CA GLU A 136 -41.79 67.82 21.41
C GLU A 136 -43.27 67.76 21.04
N SER A 137 -43.52 67.33 19.80
CA SER A 137 -44.87 67.01 19.31
C SER A 137 -45.39 65.71 19.93
N GLU A 138 -46.72 65.56 20.05
CA GLU A 138 -47.37 64.37 20.60
C GLU A 138 -46.94 63.07 19.87
N TYR A 139 -46.66 63.20 18.57
CA TYR A 139 -46.13 62.12 17.72
C TYR A 139 -44.71 61.67 18.10
N GLU A 140 -43.78 62.60 18.32
CA GLU A 140 -42.37 62.27 18.68
C GLU A 140 -42.28 61.61 20.06
N ARG A 141 -43.20 61.96 20.97
CA ARG A 141 -43.28 61.34 22.30
C ARG A 141 -43.78 59.90 22.23
N GLU A 142 -44.82 59.64 21.44
CA GLU A 142 -45.31 58.28 21.19
C GLU A 142 -44.29 57.41 20.46
N GLU A 143 -43.52 57.97 19.51
CA GLU A 143 -42.49 57.25 18.77
C GLU A 143 -41.30 56.86 19.67
N ARG A 144 -40.86 57.75 20.58
CA ARG A 144 -39.83 57.42 21.59
C ARG A 144 -40.29 56.34 22.55
N GLU A 145 -41.52 56.43 23.08
CA GLU A 145 -42.09 55.42 23.98
C GLU A 145 -42.22 54.05 23.29
N ARG A 146 -42.53 54.02 21.99
CA ARG A 146 -42.52 52.78 21.18
C ARG A 146 -41.12 52.21 21.02
N LEU A 147 -40.12 53.04 20.69
CA LEU A 147 -38.72 52.60 20.53
C LEU A 147 -38.11 52.13 21.85
N GLU A 148 -38.46 52.75 22.98
CA GLU A 148 -38.07 52.31 24.32
C GLU A 148 -38.75 50.98 24.69
N ALA A 149 -40.04 50.82 24.41
CA ALA A 149 -40.76 49.57 24.62
C ALA A 149 -40.22 48.43 23.73
N GLU A 150 -39.87 48.71 22.47
CA GLU A 150 -39.22 47.75 21.56
C GLU A 150 -37.83 47.34 22.07
N ARG A 151 -37.02 48.30 22.54
CA ARG A 151 -35.70 48.03 23.12
C ARG A 151 -35.80 47.21 24.41
N GLN A 152 -36.76 47.53 25.28
CA GLN A 152 -37.01 46.80 26.52
C GLN A 152 -37.43 45.36 26.21
N ALA A 153 -38.31 45.15 25.21
CA ALA A 153 -38.73 43.84 24.77
C ALA A 153 -37.60 43.02 24.11
N GLU A 154 -36.65 43.66 23.43
CA GLU A 154 -35.45 43.01 22.88
C GLU A 154 -34.49 42.57 24.00
N ILE A 155 -34.26 43.42 25.01
CA ILE A 155 -33.45 43.09 26.19
C ILE A 155 -34.06 41.91 26.96
N GLU A 156 -35.37 41.94 27.21
CA GLU A 156 -36.07 40.83 27.87
C GLU A 156 -35.99 39.53 27.05
N ARG A 157 -36.13 39.60 25.73
CA ARG A 157 -35.98 38.43 24.85
C ARG A 157 -34.57 37.86 24.92
N ARG A 158 -33.54 38.71 24.81
CA ARG A 158 -32.14 38.28 24.89
C ARG A 158 -31.77 37.74 26.28
N ALA A 159 -32.31 38.32 27.34
CA ALA A 159 -32.16 37.80 28.70
C ALA A 159 -32.83 36.44 28.86
N ASN A 160 -34.02 36.24 28.30
CA ASN A 160 -34.70 34.94 28.29
C ASN A 160 -33.94 33.90 27.45
N GLU A 161 -33.38 34.28 26.30
CA GLU A 161 -32.52 33.41 25.48
C GLU A 161 -31.25 33.00 26.22
N LEU A 162 -30.57 33.94 26.88
CA LEU A 162 -29.36 33.68 27.66
C LEU A 162 -29.65 32.77 28.87
N ASN A 163 -30.78 33.00 29.57
CA ASN A 163 -31.20 32.13 30.67
C ASN A 163 -31.55 30.72 30.17
N ALA A 164 -32.23 30.60 29.02
CA ALA A 164 -32.52 29.31 28.41
C ALA A 164 -31.24 28.56 28.00
N GLN A 165 -30.24 29.27 27.46
CA GLN A 165 -28.93 28.69 27.15
C GLN A 165 -28.21 28.19 28.40
N ARG A 166 -28.19 28.98 29.47
CA ARG A 166 -27.58 28.60 30.76
C ARG A 166 -28.27 27.40 31.39
N ASP A 167 -29.60 27.36 31.36
CA ASP A 167 -30.37 26.23 31.89
C ASP A 167 -30.12 24.96 31.07
N ALA A 168 -30.06 25.07 29.73
CA ALA A 168 -29.73 23.96 28.84
C ALA A 168 -28.30 23.45 29.07
N GLU A 169 -27.33 24.35 29.24
CA GLU A 169 -25.94 23.98 29.53
C GLU A 169 -25.80 23.33 30.91
N ALA A 170 -26.51 23.84 31.93
CA ALA A 170 -26.54 23.24 33.25
C ALA A 170 -27.22 21.85 33.24
N GLU A 171 -28.26 21.66 32.43
CA GLU A 171 -28.87 20.35 32.23
C GLU A 171 -27.92 19.38 31.52
N ARG A 172 -27.27 19.81 30.43
CA ARG A 172 -26.24 19.04 29.71
C ARG A 172 -25.12 18.62 30.67
N GLN A 173 -24.62 19.53 31.48
CA GLN A 173 -23.56 19.23 32.45
C GLN A 173 -24.00 18.18 33.48
N ARG A 174 -25.24 18.27 33.99
CA ARG A 174 -25.79 17.23 34.89
C ARG A 174 -25.94 15.88 34.20
N GLN A 175 -26.32 15.85 32.92
CA GLN A 175 -26.41 14.63 32.14
C GLN A 175 -25.02 14.03 31.88
N LEU A 176 -24.04 14.86 31.52
CA LEU A 176 -22.65 14.48 31.34
C LEU A 176 -22.06 13.86 32.63
N GLU A 177 -22.27 14.48 33.79
CA GLU A 177 -21.81 13.94 35.08
C GLU A 177 -22.48 12.60 35.42
N ARG A 178 -23.77 12.45 35.14
CA ARG A 178 -24.49 11.19 35.33
C ARG A 178 -23.99 10.09 34.40
N ALA A 179 -23.70 10.42 33.15
CA ALA A 179 -23.15 9.48 32.17
C ALA A 179 -21.70 9.10 32.52
N ALA A 180 -20.88 10.08 32.96
CA ALA A 180 -19.52 9.84 33.45
C ALA A 180 -19.49 8.84 34.61
N ALA A 181 -20.43 8.97 35.56
CA ALA A 181 -20.55 8.03 36.68
C ALA A 181 -20.87 6.59 36.27
N GLN A 182 -21.38 6.38 35.05
CA GLN A 182 -21.70 5.06 34.51
C GLN A 182 -20.56 4.42 33.69
N LEU A 183 -19.49 5.15 33.37
CA LEU A 183 -18.35 4.62 32.60
C LEU A 183 -17.73 3.35 33.20
N PRO A 184 -17.53 3.22 34.54
CA PRO A 184 -17.01 1.97 35.11
C PRO A 184 -17.94 0.77 34.92
N ARG A 185 -19.26 1.02 34.87
CA ARG A 185 -20.26 -0.01 34.58
C ARG A 185 -20.21 -0.39 33.10
N ALA A 186 -20.08 0.56 32.19
CA ALA A 186 -19.87 0.29 30.77
C ALA A 186 -18.64 -0.60 30.55
N ALA A 187 -17.52 -0.28 31.23
CA ALA A 187 -16.30 -1.09 31.18
C ALA A 187 -16.47 -2.51 31.71
N GLN A 188 -17.34 -2.73 32.70
CA GLN A 188 -17.68 -4.07 33.17
C GLN A 188 -18.52 -4.83 32.13
N ILE A 189 -19.52 -4.18 31.54
CA ILE A 189 -20.41 -4.78 30.52
C ILE A 189 -19.62 -5.26 29.29
N VAL A 190 -18.65 -4.45 28.83
CA VAL A 190 -17.73 -4.85 27.73
C VAL A 190 -16.88 -6.05 28.15
N ARG A 191 -16.34 -6.05 29.38
CA ARG A 191 -15.58 -7.21 29.90
C ARG A 191 -16.41 -8.48 30.02
N ASP A 192 -17.71 -8.36 30.27
CA ASP A 192 -18.65 -9.47 30.33
C ASP A 192 -19.08 -9.97 28.93
N GLY A 193 -18.58 -9.36 27.86
CA GLY A 193 -18.81 -9.75 26.46
C GLY A 193 -20.04 -9.11 25.82
N ASN A 194 -20.74 -8.22 26.52
CA ASN A 194 -21.88 -7.49 25.97
C ASN A 194 -21.42 -6.15 25.38
N ASN A 195 -20.62 -6.23 24.32
CA ASN A 195 -19.89 -5.10 23.76
C ASN A 195 -20.83 -3.98 23.27
N MET A 196 -21.94 -4.35 22.63
CA MET A 196 -22.87 -3.40 22.03
C MET A 196 -23.62 -2.55 23.07
N GLU A 197 -24.00 -3.14 24.21
CA GLU A 197 -24.57 -2.36 25.31
C GLU A 197 -23.54 -1.41 25.91
N GLY A 198 -22.28 -1.86 26.06
CA GLY A 198 -21.18 -1.02 26.52
C GLY A 198 -20.87 0.13 25.56
N ALA A 199 -20.77 -0.14 24.25
CA ALA A 199 -20.57 0.86 23.21
C ALA A 199 -21.64 1.95 23.27
N ARG A 200 -22.91 1.57 23.45
CA ARG A 200 -24.02 2.53 23.58
C ARG A 200 -23.84 3.46 24.78
N MET A 201 -23.39 2.95 25.92
CA MET A 201 -23.15 3.78 27.11
C MET A 201 -22.01 4.78 26.89
N TYR A 202 -20.95 4.38 26.18
CA TYR A 202 -19.88 5.31 25.81
C TYR A 202 -20.35 6.35 24.79
N LEU A 203 -21.13 5.95 23.79
CA LEU A 203 -21.73 6.87 22.82
C LEU A 203 -22.67 7.88 23.49
N GLU A 204 -23.49 7.44 24.45
CA GLU A 204 -24.35 8.33 25.24
C GLU A 204 -23.50 9.39 25.96
N PHE A 205 -22.42 9.00 26.63
CA PHE A 205 -21.51 9.95 27.27
C PHE A 205 -20.86 10.92 26.27
N LEU A 206 -20.34 10.41 25.15
CA LEU A 206 -19.69 11.23 24.12
C LEU A 206 -20.67 12.18 23.41
N SER A 207 -21.96 11.83 23.33
CA SER A 207 -23.00 12.69 22.73
C SER A 207 -23.26 13.98 23.50
N TYR A 208 -22.86 14.04 24.79
CA TYR A 208 -22.94 15.26 25.60
C TYR A 208 -21.76 16.22 25.39
N GLU A 209 -20.87 15.92 24.44
CA GLU A 209 -19.69 16.72 24.08
C GLU A 209 -18.81 17.02 25.30
N PRO A 210 -18.17 15.99 25.90
CA PRO A 210 -17.20 16.20 26.97
C PRO A 210 -16.01 17.02 26.46
N GLU A 211 -15.29 17.66 27.39
CA GLU A 211 -14.03 18.33 27.06
C GLU A 211 -13.03 17.34 26.45
N GLN A 212 -12.60 17.60 25.22
CA GLN A 212 -11.64 16.76 24.50
C GLN A 212 -10.31 16.70 25.26
N GLY A 213 -9.74 15.49 25.36
CA GLY A 213 -8.50 15.25 26.09
C GLY A 213 -8.65 15.12 27.62
N SER A 214 -9.86 15.34 28.18
CA SER A 214 -10.14 15.03 29.58
C SER A 214 -10.04 13.52 29.85
N GLU A 215 -9.81 13.12 31.11
CA GLU A 215 -9.66 11.70 31.49
C GLU A 215 -10.91 10.88 31.16
N ASN A 216 -12.09 11.39 31.49
CA ASN A 216 -13.36 10.71 31.18
C ASN A 216 -13.61 10.61 29.68
N TRP A 217 -13.27 11.66 28.91
CA TRP A 217 -13.33 11.62 27.46
C TRP A 217 -12.43 10.50 26.91
N TYR A 218 -11.17 10.47 27.36
CA TYR A 218 -10.20 9.48 26.91
C TYR A 218 -10.63 8.03 27.22
N GLU A 219 -11.05 7.76 28.46
CA GLU A 219 -11.53 6.44 28.87
C GLU A 219 -12.80 6.02 28.12
N ALA A 220 -13.70 6.95 27.84
CA ALA A 220 -14.90 6.67 27.05
C ALA A 220 -14.57 6.39 25.58
N THR A 221 -13.68 7.16 24.97
CA THR A 221 -13.24 6.96 23.58
C THR A 221 -12.53 5.62 23.42
N PHE A 222 -11.61 5.28 24.34
CA PHE A 222 -10.97 3.97 24.36
C PHE A 222 -11.96 2.83 24.59
N GLY A 223 -12.86 3.00 25.57
CA GLY A 223 -13.91 2.03 25.86
C GLY A 223 -14.81 1.75 24.66
N LEU A 224 -15.16 2.80 23.91
CA LEU A 224 -15.92 2.68 22.66
C LEU A 224 -15.13 1.93 21.59
N ALA A 225 -13.88 2.33 21.33
CA ALA A 225 -13.02 1.66 20.35
C ALA A 225 -12.89 0.16 20.65
N LYS A 226 -12.63 -0.17 21.91
CA LYS A 226 -12.50 -1.55 22.38
C LYS A 226 -13.79 -2.34 22.24
N ALA A 227 -14.94 -1.76 22.60
CA ALA A 227 -16.23 -2.42 22.46
C ALA A 227 -16.54 -2.75 20.99
N LEU A 228 -16.37 -1.79 20.08
CA LEU A 228 -16.60 -1.99 18.64
C LEU A 228 -15.62 -3.01 18.05
N TYR A 229 -14.35 -2.94 18.44
CA TYR A 229 -13.31 -3.89 18.04
C TYR A 229 -13.65 -5.32 18.47
N GLN A 230 -14.07 -5.54 19.73
CA GLN A 230 -14.43 -6.87 20.25
C GLN A 230 -15.70 -7.44 19.60
N GLU A 231 -16.61 -6.59 19.13
CA GLU A 231 -17.77 -7.00 18.34
C GLU A 231 -17.40 -7.36 16.88
N GLY A 232 -16.21 -6.96 16.41
CA GLY A 232 -15.78 -7.11 15.02
C GLY A 232 -16.23 -5.99 14.09
N ILE A 233 -16.72 -4.87 14.63
CA ILE A 233 -17.06 -3.64 13.89
C ILE A 233 -15.78 -2.79 13.78
N LEU A 234 -14.84 -3.25 12.96
CA LEU A 234 -13.47 -2.73 12.89
C LEU A 234 -13.40 -1.34 12.26
N SER A 235 -14.14 -1.09 11.17
CA SER A 235 -14.21 0.25 10.59
C SER A 235 -14.83 1.22 11.60
N GLY A 236 -15.86 0.81 12.35
CA GLY A 236 -16.43 1.57 13.46
C GLY A 236 -15.41 1.96 14.53
N ALA A 237 -14.57 1.01 14.95
CA ALA A 237 -13.53 1.23 15.95
C ALA A 237 -12.39 2.16 15.49
N SER A 238 -12.17 2.30 14.18
CA SER A 238 -10.98 2.99 13.64
C SER A 238 -10.81 4.46 14.07
N THR A 239 -11.88 5.26 14.05
CA THR A 239 -11.83 6.68 14.46
C THR A 239 -11.55 6.86 15.95
N PRO A 240 -12.34 6.29 16.88
CA PRO A 240 -12.04 6.44 18.30
C PRO A 240 -10.68 5.81 18.65
N LEU A 241 -10.25 4.76 17.94
CA LEU A 241 -8.92 4.20 18.13
C LEU A 241 -7.81 5.17 17.73
N LEU A 242 -7.95 5.84 16.57
CA LEU A 242 -7.01 6.85 16.12
C LEU A 242 -6.93 8.01 17.12
N GLU A 243 -8.06 8.49 17.64
CA GLU A 243 -8.12 9.55 18.66
C GLU A 243 -7.35 9.17 19.93
N VAL A 244 -7.52 7.93 20.40
CA VAL A 244 -6.80 7.38 21.56
C VAL A 244 -5.29 7.35 21.30
N LEU A 245 -4.86 6.89 20.13
CA LEU A 245 -3.45 6.83 19.77
C LEU A 245 -2.81 8.21 19.63
N MET A 246 -3.53 9.16 19.03
CA MET A 246 -3.06 10.54 18.84
C MET A 246 -3.00 11.34 20.15
N ALA A 247 -3.63 10.86 21.22
CA ALA A 247 -3.53 11.50 22.55
C ALA A 247 -2.14 11.37 23.20
N GLY A 248 -1.29 10.46 22.70
CA GLY A 248 0.12 10.33 23.10
C GLY A 248 0.48 8.98 23.74
N ALA A 249 1.76 8.59 23.60
CA ALA A 249 2.28 7.33 24.13
C ALA A 249 2.43 7.28 25.66
N ASP A 250 2.25 8.41 26.35
CA ASP A 250 2.23 8.53 27.80
C ASP A 250 0.84 8.21 28.41
N LYS A 251 -0.21 8.21 27.58
CA LYS A 251 -1.58 7.94 28.03
C LYS A 251 -1.78 6.47 28.41
N PRO A 252 -2.70 6.18 29.37
CA PRO A 252 -3.12 4.81 29.67
C PRO A 252 -3.62 4.10 28.39
N HIS A 253 -3.52 2.78 28.29
CA HIS A 253 -4.04 2.01 27.12
C HIS A 253 -3.37 2.24 25.76
N PHE A 254 -2.39 3.13 25.59
CA PHE A 254 -1.72 3.36 24.29
C PHE A 254 -1.22 2.06 23.64
N VAL A 255 -0.55 1.21 24.42
CA VAL A 255 -0.04 -0.10 23.95
C VAL A 255 -1.18 -1.03 23.51
N GLU A 256 -2.29 -1.05 24.25
CA GLU A 256 -3.45 -1.88 23.89
C GLU A 256 -4.14 -1.34 22.63
N ALA A 257 -4.28 -0.02 22.52
CA ALA A 257 -4.79 0.65 21.32
C ALA A 257 -3.91 0.38 20.09
N PHE A 258 -2.60 0.39 20.25
CA PHE A 258 -1.66 0.13 19.16
C PHE A 258 -1.82 -1.30 18.62
N ARG A 259 -1.98 -2.29 19.49
CA ARG A 259 -2.23 -3.68 19.08
C ARG A 259 -3.58 -3.87 18.40
N MET A 260 -4.61 -3.14 18.82
CA MET A 260 -5.88 -3.10 18.09
C MET A 260 -5.67 -2.50 16.68
N LEU A 261 -4.83 -1.47 16.55
CA LEU A 261 -4.50 -0.86 15.25
C LEU A 261 -3.81 -1.87 14.32
N GLU A 262 -2.86 -2.65 14.81
CA GLU A 262 -2.20 -3.70 14.03
C GLU A 262 -3.22 -4.67 13.42
N GLU A 263 -4.20 -5.10 14.21
CA GLU A 263 -5.28 -5.97 13.72
C GLU A 263 -6.20 -5.26 12.73
N LEU A 264 -6.55 -3.98 12.95
CA LEU A 264 -7.33 -3.19 12.00
C LEU A 264 -6.59 -3.06 10.66
N SER A 265 -5.32 -2.69 10.67
CA SER A 265 -4.47 -2.61 9.48
C SER A 265 -4.38 -3.97 8.77
N SER A 266 -4.23 -5.05 9.53
CA SER A 266 -4.23 -6.40 8.97
C SER A 266 -5.58 -6.74 8.35
N ARG A 267 -6.69 -6.72 9.09
CA ARG A 267 -7.98 -7.30 8.68
C ARG A 267 -8.74 -6.47 7.65
N ILE A 268 -8.76 -5.15 7.80
CA ILE A 268 -9.54 -4.24 6.94
C ILE A 268 -8.65 -3.29 6.13
N GLY A 269 -7.32 -3.41 6.21
CA GLY A 269 -6.41 -2.53 5.47
C GLY A 269 -6.46 -1.07 5.96
N TYR A 270 -6.84 -0.83 7.22
CA TYR A 270 -6.87 0.52 7.78
C TYR A 270 -5.45 1.04 7.95
N ASN A 271 -5.04 1.94 7.06
CA ASN A 271 -3.68 2.46 7.03
C ASN A 271 -3.62 3.92 6.54
N PRO A 272 -4.34 4.88 7.16
CA PRO A 272 -4.33 6.27 6.69
C PRO A 272 -2.98 6.96 6.92
N PRO A 273 -2.60 7.95 6.08
CA PRO A 273 -1.29 8.61 6.17
C PRO A 273 -1.00 9.28 7.53
N ILE A 274 -2.05 9.70 8.25
CA ILE A 274 -1.92 10.32 9.58
C ILE A 274 -1.23 9.41 10.61
N LEU A 275 -1.19 8.09 10.39
CA LEU A 275 -0.46 7.17 11.28
C LEU A 275 1.06 7.42 11.28
N GLU A 276 1.62 8.14 10.31
CA GLU A 276 3.00 8.61 10.35
C GLU A 276 3.28 9.46 11.60
N GLU A 277 2.27 10.17 12.12
CA GLU A 277 2.39 10.99 13.34
C GLU A 277 2.76 10.17 14.58
N LEU A 278 2.50 8.86 14.59
CA LEU A 278 2.92 7.97 15.67
C LEU A 278 4.43 7.98 15.91
N THR A 279 5.21 8.25 14.86
CA THR A 279 6.69 8.35 14.95
C THR A 279 7.17 9.50 15.82
N ARG A 280 6.33 10.51 16.05
CA ARG A 280 6.66 11.66 16.91
C ARG A 280 6.61 11.32 18.40
N PHE A 281 5.90 10.24 18.76
CA PHE A 281 5.79 9.83 20.15
C PHE A 281 7.00 9.01 20.59
N TYR A 282 7.58 9.38 21.73
CA TYR A 282 8.68 8.62 22.31
C TYR A 282 8.16 7.33 22.95
N VAL A 283 8.57 6.18 22.40
CA VAL A 283 8.22 4.84 22.90
C VAL A 283 9.38 4.13 23.62
N GLY A 284 10.55 4.78 23.73
CA GLY A 284 11.75 4.17 24.32
C GLY A 284 11.67 3.92 25.84
N ASP A 285 10.66 4.46 26.52
CA ASP A 285 10.33 4.15 27.92
C ASP A 285 9.46 2.89 28.08
N LYS A 286 8.91 2.36 26.98
CA LYS A 286 8.09 1.13 26.97
C LYS A 286 8.98 -0.11 27.01
N ASN A 287 8.38 -1.28 27.22
CA ASN A 287 9.15 -2.53 27.26
C ASN A 287 9.74 -2.88 25.88
N GLU A 288 10.81 -3.67 25.86
CA GLU A 288 11.52 -4.03 24.63
C GLU A 288 10.62 -4.78 23.62
N ALA A 289 9.69 -5.59 24.12
CA ALA A 289 8.72 -6.29 23.28
C ALA A 289 7.84 -5.33 22.48
N PHE A 290 7.26 -4.32 23.14
CA PHE A 290 6.44 -3.32 22.47
C PHE A 290 7.26 -2.42 21.53
N GLN A 291 8.49 -2.08 21.91
CA GLN A 291 9.38 -1.33 20.99
C GLN A 291 9.62 -2.10 19.70
N ALA A 292 9.78 -3.43 19.77
CA ALA A 292 9.90 -4.28 18.60
C ALA A 292 8.61 -4.32 17.76
N GLU A 293 7.45 -4.52 18.39
CA GLU A 293 6.12 -4.48 17.76
C GLU A 293 5.94 -3.15 16.99
N PHE A 294 6.21 -2.01 17.68
CA PHE A 294 6.12 -0.68 17.10
C PHE A 294 7.05 -0.48 15.89
N ASN A 295 8.32 -0.86 16.03
CA ASN A 295 9.30 -0.75 14.95
C ASN A 295 8.93 -1.61 13.74
N TYR A 296 8.46 -2.83 13.96
CA TYR A 296 8.00 -3.68 12.87
C TYR A 296 6.79 -3.08 12.15
N TYR A 297 5.77 -2.65 12.89
CA TYR A 297 4.58 -2.02 12.33
C TYR A 297 4.91 -0.75 11.53
N MET A 298 5.71 0.16 12.10
CA MET A 298 6.11 1.40 11.40
C MET A 298 7.00 1.11 10.19
N GLY A 299 7.88 0.11 10.28
CA GLY A 299 8.67 -0.37 9.16
C GLY A 299 7.79 -0.85 8.00
N LYS A 300 6.76 -1.65 8.30
CA LYS A 300 5.77 -2.08 7.32
C LYS A 300 4.93 -0.93 6.78
N PHE A 301 4.51 0.00 7.63
CA PHE A 301 3.78 1.20 7.25
C PHE A 301 4.54 1.97 6.16
N PHE A 302 5.81 2.31 6.40
CA PHE A 302 6.61 3.06 5.43
C PHE A 302 6.91 2.25 4.16
N TYR A 303 7.05 0.93 4.26
CA TYR A 303 7.16 0.06 3.10
C TYR A 303 5.91 0.15 2.20
N ASP A 304 4.72 0.08 2.80
CA ASP A 304 3.44 0.17 2.08
C ASP A 304 3.28 1.54 1.36
N TYR A 305 3.89 2.60 1.90
CA TYR A 305 3.95 3.95 1.30
C TYR A 305 5.15 4.19 0.36
N ASN A 306 5.90 3.13 0.01
CA ASN A 306 7.07 3.19 -0.85
C ASN A 306 8.19 4.13 -0.34
N ARG A 307 8.30 4.28 0.99
CA ARG A 307 9.34 5.06 1.70
C ARG A 307 10.39 4.09 2.24
N MET A 308 11.19 3.51 1.35
CA MET A 308 12.11 2.41 1.66
C MET A 308 13.21 2.80 2.64
N ASP A 309 13.64 4.06 2.63
CA ASP A 309 14.60 4.64 3.57
C ASP A 309 14.10 4.54 5.03
N LEU A 310 12.90 5.05 5.28
CA LEU A 310 12.27 4.99 6.60
C LEU A 310 11.88 3.56 6.98
N ALA A 311 11.38 2.77 6.02
CA ALA A 311 11.06 1.37 6.27
C ALA A 311 12.29 0.63 6.84
N LEU A 312 13.46 0.80 6.23
CA LEU A 312 14.70 0.19 6.70
C LEU A 312 15.14 0.74 8.06
N GLU A 313 14.99 2.04 8.32
CA GLU A 313 15.31 2.65 9.62
C GLU A 313 14.57 1.97 10.78
N TYR A 314 13.28 1.70 10.61
CA TYR A 314 12.46 1.03 11.64
C TYR A 314 12.66 -0.48 11.67
N LEU A 315 12.68 -1.16 10.51
CA LEU A 315 12.84 -2.62 10.45
C LEU A 315 14.18 -3.07 11.03
N ASP A 316 15.26 -2.32 10.80
CA ASP A 316 16.59 -2.66 11.31
C ASP A 316 16.67 -2.59 12.85
N GLN A 317 15.76 -1.86 13.51
CA GLN A 317 15.67 -1.74 14.97
C GLN A 317 14.90 -2.89 15.65
N VAL A 318 14.26 -3.78 14.89
CA VAL A 318 13.61 -4.97 15.47
C VAL A 318 14.69 -5.94 15.97
N PRO A 319 14.73 -6.31 17.26
CA PRO A 319 15.77 -7.17 17.82
C PRO A 319 15.56 -8.65 17.49
N GLU A 320 16.64 -9.44 17.45
CA GLU A 320 16.61 -10.89 17.13
C GLU A 320 15.69 -11.72 18.05
N SER A 321 15.45 -11.27 19.27
CA SER A 321 14.57 -11.95 20.23
C SER A 321 13.08 -11.66 20.02
N ALA A 322 12.71 -10.73 19.13
CA ALA A 322 11.32 -10.37 18.89
C ALA A 322 10.63 -11.42 17.99
N PRO A 323 9.34 -11.73 18.23
CA PRO A 323 8.57 -12.61 17.36
C PRO A 323 8.51 -12.14 15.91
N ASP A 324 8.42 -10.83 15.67
CA ASP A 324 8.34 -10.27 14.30
C ASP A 324 9.70 -10.14 13.60
N TYR A 325 10.78 -10.63 14.21
CA TYR A 325 12.13 -10.49 13.65
C TYR A 325 12.29 -11.19 12.27
N PRO A 326 11.83 -12.43 12.06
CA PRO A 326 11.93 -13.09 10.75
C PRO A 326 11.24 -12.28 9.64
N GLU A 327 10.00 -11.86 9.88
CA GLU A 327 9.19 -11.03 8.99
C GLU A 327 9.87 -9.69 8.70
N SER A 328 10.38 -9.04 9.74
CA SER A 328 11.08 -7.77 9.64
C SER A 328 12.32 -7.88 8.76
N ARG A 329 13.14 -8.91 8.97
CA ARG A 329 14.34 -9.15 8.16
C ARG A 329 13.97 -9.47 6.71
N TYR A 330 12.92 -10.26 6.48
CA TYR A 330 12.43 -10.54 5.14
C TYR A 330 11.99 -9.27 4.42
N LEU A 331 11.13 -8.46 5.05
CA LEU A 331 10.62 -7.21 4.47
C LEU A 331 11.76 -6.21 4.20
N ALA A 332 12.72 -6.10 5.11
CA ALA A 332 13.89 -5.27 4.94
C ALA A 332 14.82 -5.80 3.82
N GLY A 333 14.79 -7.10 3.52
CA GLY A 333 15.43 -7.67 2.35
C GLY A 333 14.76 -7.21 1.05
N VAL A 334 13.42 -7.24 1.00
CA VAL A 334 12.65 -6.75 -0.15
C VAL A 334 12.86 -5.25 -0.37
N ALA A 335 12.78 -4.44 0.69
CA ALA A 335 13.00 -2.99 0.63
C ALA A 335 14.40 -2.63 0.08
N ARG A 336 15.43 -3.44 0.38
CA ARG A 336 16.80 -3.24 -0.14
C ARG A 336 16.93 -3.54 -1.64
N LEU A 337 16.04 -4.36 -2.21
CA LEU A 337 15.99 -4.62 -3.65
C LEU A 337 15.30 -3.51 -4.44
N ASP A 338 14.62 -2.57 -3.77
CA ASP A 338 14.01 -1.43 -4.44
C ASP A 338 15.04 -0.69 -5.30
N PRO A 339 14.72 -0.29 -6.55
CA PRO A 339 15.67 0.37 -7.44
C PRO A 339 16.31 1.65 -6.88
N ALA A 340 15.65 2.36 -5.96
CA ALA A 340 16.20 3.53 -5.31
C ALA A 340 17.25 3.18 -4.25
N VAL A 341 17.13 2.01 -3.61
CA VAL A 341 18.09 1.50 -2.62
C VAL A 341 19.18 0.67 -3.28
N ASN A 342 18.79 -0.36 -4.04
CA ASN A 342 19.65 -1.23 -4.84
C ASN A 342 20.82 -1.87 -4.06
N ASP A 343 20.56 -2.31 -2.82
CA ASP A 343 21.51 -3.00 -1.95
C ASP A 343 21.30 -4.52 -2.00
N ILE A 344 21.66 -5.13 -3.14
CA ILE A 344 21.57 -6.59 -3.34
C ILE A 344 22.33 -7.38 -2.25
N PRO A 345 23.60 -7.03 -1.88
CA PRO A 345 24.29 -7.74 -0.82
C PRO A 345 23.60 -7.65 0.54
N GLY A 346 23.01 -6.49 0.87
CA GLY A 346 22.20 -6.34 2.08
C GLY A 346 20.92 -7.15 2.02
N ALA A 347 20.22 -7.16 0.89
CA ALA A 347 19.03 -7.99 0.70
C ALA A 347 19.33 -9.48 0.95
N LEU A 348 20.43 -10.01 0.39
CA LEU A 348 20.85 -11.40 0.61
C LEU A 348 21.12 -11.70 2.09
N ARG A 349 21.83 -10.81 2.82
CA ARG A 349 22.07 -10.97 4.27
C ARG A 349 20.76 -10.96 5.06
N ASN A 350 19.83 -10.10 4.66
CA ASN A 350 18.53 -9.98 5.31
C ASN A 350 17.63 -11.20 5.09
N PHE A 351 17.59 -11.76 3.88
CA PHE A 351 16.88 -13.02 3.63
C PHE A 351 17.52 -14.20 4.37
N GLU A 352 18.85 -14.28 4.42
CA GLU A 352 19.54 -15.30 5.22
C GLU A 352 19.22 -15.17 6.71
N ALA A 353 19.23 -13.96 7.25
CA ALA A 353 18.85 -13.70 8.64
C ALA A 353 17.37 -14.08 8.91
N ALA A 354 16.47 -13.79 7.98
CA ALA A 354 15.05 -14.18 8.08
C ALA A 354 14.88 -15.71 8.13
N ILE A 355 15.58 -16.44 7.26
CA ILE A 355 15.59 -17.91 7.23
C ILE A 355 16.11 -18.48 8.54
N LEU A 356 17.28 -18.02 9.00
CA LEU A 356 17.90 -18.52 10.23
C LEU A 356 17.00 -18.26 11.45
N ALA A 357 16.35 -17.11 11.50
CA ALA A 357 15.39 -16.78 12.55
C ALA A 357 14.15 -17.67 12.48
N ALA A 358 13.54 -17.82 11.30
CA ALA A 358 12.36 -18.67 11.09
C ALA A 358 12.60 -20.15 11.44
N GLU A 359 13.80 -20.67 11.17
CA GLU A 359 14.22 -22.04 11.55
C GLU A 359 14.38 -22.20 13.07
N ALA A 360 14.75 -21.11 13.77
CA ALA A 360 14.96 -21.13 15.22
C ALA A 360 13.66 -20.98 16.04
N GLU A 361 12.56 -20.55 15.41
CA GLU A 361 11.28 -20.35 16.11
C GLU A 361 10.63 -21.67 16.57
N PRO A 362 10.02 -21.72 17.78
CA PRO A 362 9.31 -22.90 18.26
C PRO A 362 8.14 -23.29 17.35
N GLY A 363 8.26 -24.39 16.63
CA GLY A 363 7.25 -24.87 15.67
C GLY A 363 7.55 -24.53 14.21
N GLY A 364 8.59 -23.72 13.95
CA GLY A 364 9.02 -23.30 12.62
C GLY A 364 8.07 -22.32 11.96
N ASN A 365 8.58 -21.18 11.50
CA ASN A 365 7.83 -20.26 10.64
C ASN A 365 8.03 -20.62 9.18
N GLU A 366 7.30 -21.65 8.76
CA GLU A 366 7.36 -22.22 7.41
C GLU A 366 7.08 -21.18 6.32
N ASP A 367 6.24 -20.19 6.60
CA ASP A 367 5.92 -19.14 5.63
C ASP A 367 7.12 -18.25 5.34
N ILE A 368 7.77 -17.68 6.38
CA ILE A 368 8.98 -16.86 6.19
C ILE A 368 10.14 -17.69 5.67
N LEU A 369 10.27 -18.94 6.12
CA LEU A 369 11.29 -19.84 5.62
C LEU A 369 11.20 -20.03 4.10
N GLN A 370 10.00 -20.37 3.61
CA GLN A 370 9.77 -20.60 2.18
C GLN A 370 9.85 -19.31 1.37
N LEU A 371 9.35 -18.19 1.90
CA LEU A 371 9.49 -16.87 1.26
C LEU A 371 10.96 -16.46 1.15
N GLY A 372 11.75 -16.68 2.19
CA GLY A 372 13.19 -16.43 2.19
C GLY A 372 13.92 -17.27 1.15
N TYR A 373 13.62 -18.58 1.05
CA TYR A 373 14.20 -19.44 0.01
C TYR A 373 13.84 -18.98 -1.40
N LEU A 374 12.58 -18.62 -1.67
CA LEU A 374 12.20 -18.06 -2.98
C LEU A 374 12.91 -16.74 -3.27
N ALA A 375 13.01 -15.84 -2.29
CA ALA A 375 13.67 -14.55 -2.48
C ALA A 375 15.17 -14.73 -2.78
N LEU A 376 15.88 -15.59 -2.04
CA LEU A 376 17.27 -15.93 -2.35
C LEU A 376 17.38 -16.55 -3.75
N ALA A 377 16.52 -17.50 -4.10
CA ALA A 377 16.55 -18.16 -5.38
C ALA A 377 16.39 -17.16 -6.54
N ARG A 378 15.42 -16.25 -6.45
CA ARG A 378 15.17 -15.19 -7.43
C ARG A 378 16.33 -14.22 -7.54
N VAL A 379 16.88 -13.75 -6.42
CA VAL A 379 18.06 -12.87 -6.46
C VAL A 379 19.26 -13.58 -7.10
N PHE A 380 19.53 -14.84 -6.76
CA PHE A 380 20.62 -15.61 -7.37
C PHE A 380 20.37 -15.91 -8.85
N PHE A 381 19.12 -16.10 -9.26
CA PHE A 381 18.75 -16.22 -10.67
C PHE A 381 19.08 -14.93 -11.43
N GLU A 382 18.66 -13.77 -10.91
CA GLU A 382 18.90 -12.46 -11.53
C GLU A 382 20.39 -12.15 -11.69
N VAL A 383 21.23 -12.52 -10.71
CA VAL A 383 22.69 -12.34 -10.81
C VAL A 383 23.40 -13.44 -11.62
N GLY A 384 22.67 -14.42 -12.15
CA GLY A 384 23.18 -15.47 -13.05
C GLY A 384 23.77 -16.71 -12.36
N PHE A 385 23.63 -16.85 -11.04
CA PHE A 385 24.06 -18.02 -10.28
C PHE A 385 22.97 -19.11 -10.23
N PHE A 386 22.65 -19.66 -11.39
CA PHE A 386 21.52 -20.59 -11.57
C PHE A 386 21.61 -21.86 -10.70
N ASP A 387 22.81 -22.38 -10.45
CA ASP A 387 22.99 -23.54 -9.56
C ASP A 387 22.59 -23.25 -8.11
N VAL A 388 22.88 -22.04 -7.64
CA VAL A 388 22.50 -21.59 -6.30
C VAL A 388 20.99 -21.31 -6.25
N ALA A 389 20.43 -20.71 -7.30
CA ALA A 389 18.99 -20.51 -7.43
C ALA A 389 18.23 -21.85 -7.34
N LEU A 390 18.66 -22.86 -8.12
CA LEU A 390 18.09 -24.20 -8.11
C LEU A 390 18.16 -24.87 -6.74
N PHE A 391 19.27 -24.70 -6.01
CA PHE A 391 19.40 -25.23 -4.65
C PHE A 391 18.31 -24.69 -3.72
N TYR A 392 18.01 -23.39 -3.81
CA TYR A 392 16.96 -22.77 -2.98
C TYR A 392 15.55 -23.10 -3.44
N TYR A 393 15.27 -23.15 -4.76
CA TYR A 393 13.96 -23.61 -5.25
C TYR A 393 13.62 -25.04 -4.80
N GLN A 394 14.62 -25.93 -4.76
CA GLN A 394 14.44 -27.32 -4.32
C GLN A 394 14.12 -27.47 -2.83
N LYS A 395 14.30 -26.42 -2.03
CA LYS A 395 13.94 -26.43 -0.60
C LYS A 395 12.45 -26.22 -0.37
N ILE A 396 11.69 -25.77 -1.38
CA ILE A 396 10.25 -25.54 -1.25
C ILE A 396 9.51 -26.89 -1.24
N PRO A 397 8.79 -27.24 -0.15
CA PRO A 397 8.10 -28.53 -0.04
C PRO A 397 7.08 -28.74 -1.17
N SER A 398 6.89 -29.99 -1.61
CA SER A 398 5.94 -30.34 -2.68
C SER A 398 4.49 -30.00 -2.36
N GLU A 399 4.11 -30.08 -1.08
CA GLU A 399 2.75 -29.76 -0.59
C GLU A 399 2.52 -28.26 -0.42
N SER A 400 3.55 -27.42 -0.58
CA SER A 400 3.41 -25.97 -0.44
C SER A 400 2.64 -25.37 -1.62
N SER A 401 1.79 -24.39 -1.34
CA SER A 401 1.14 -23.57 -2.37
C SER A 401 2.14 -22.84 -3.29
N ARG A 402 3.36 -22.61 -2.78
CA ARG A 402 4.48 -21.95 -3.47
C ARG A 402 5.30 -22.91 -4.33
N HIS A 403 5.06 -24.22 -4.24
CA HIS A 403 5.85 -25.22 -4.96
C HIS A 403 5.76 -25.05 -6.48
N ALA A 404 4.57 -24.73 -6.99
CA ALA A 404 4.38 -24.55 -8.43
C ALA A 404 5.26 -23.43 -8.99
N ASP A 405 5.38 -22.32 -8.27
CA ASP A 405 6.22 -21.19 -8.67
C ASP A 405 7.69 -21.59 -8.62
N ALA A 406 8.11 -22.32 -7.58
CA ALA A 406 9.47 -22.85 -7.48
C ALA A 406 9.82 -23.83 -8.61
N VAL A 407 8.89 -24.70 -9.02
CA VAL A 407 9.08 -25.64 -10.13
C VAL A 407 9.16 -24.90 -11.46
N PHE A 408 8.28 -23.92 -11.68
CA PHE A 408 8.30 -23.08 -12.86
C PHE A 408 9.59 -22.25 -12.99
N GLU A 409 10.01 -21.59 -11.91
CA GLU A 409 11.25 -20.80 -11.88
C GLU A 409 12.52 -21.69 -11.94
N SER A 410 12.44 -22.94 -11.47
CA SER A 410 13.48 -23.94 -11.71
C SER A 410 13.60 -24.32 -13.18
N ALA A 411 12.49 -24.39 -13.92
CA ALA A 411 12.49 -24.68 -15.35
C ALA A 411 13.23 -23.58 -16.13
N TRP A 412 12.97 -22.32 -15.80
CA TRP A 412 13.74 -21.16 -16.28
C TRP A 412 15.22 -21.27 -15.92
N SER A 413 15.55 -21.63 -14.68
CA SER A 413 16.94 -21.79 -14.25
C SER A 413 17.69 -22.89 -15.03
N TYR A 414 17.04 -24.04 -15.28
CA TYR A 414 17.59 -25.10 -16.12
C TYR A 414 17.77 -24.66 -17.57
N PHE A 415 16.78 -23.95 -18.12
CA PHE A 415 16.84 -23.39 -19.46
C PHE A 415 18.03 -22.42 -19.62
N MET A 416 18.16 -21.44 -18.74
CA MET A 416 19.20 -20.41 -18.80
C MET A 416 20.61 -20.97 -18.66
N LYS A 417 20.79 -22.09 -17.94
CA LYS A 417 22.09 -22.77 -17.82
C LYS A 417 22.36 -23.84 -18.90
N ASN A 418 21.48 -23.97 -19.90
CA ASN A 418 21.54 -24.97 -20.97
C ASN A 418 21.39 -26.45 -20.50
N ASP A 419 20.77 -26.70 -19.35
CA ASP A 419 20.40 -28.06 -18.94
C ASP A 419 19.04 -28.45 -19.55
N PHE A 420 19.03 -28.62 -20.87
CA PHE A 420 17.81 -28.86 -21.64
C PHE A 420 17.10 -30.17 -21.26
N LYS A 421 17.82 -31.16 -20.77
CA LYS A 421 17.23 -32.44 -20.35
C LYS A 421 16.34 -32.27 -19.12
N ARG A 422 16.81 -31.50 -18.14
CA ARG A 422 16.02 -31.15 -16.95
C ARG A 422 14.94 -30.15 -17.29
N ALA A 423 15.24 -29.12 -18.10
CA ALA A 423 14.25 -28.14 -18.53
C ALA A 423 13.03 -28.81 -19.20
N LEU A 424 13.25 -29.65 -20.22
CA LEU A 424 12.15 -30.38 -20.90
C LEU A 424 11.38 -31.31 -19.95
N GLY A 425 12.09 -31.95 -19.00
CA GLY A 425 11.45 -32.76 -17.97
C GLY A 425 10.52 -31.94 -17.08
N THR A 426 10.98 -30.76 -16.64
CA THR A 426 10.17 -29.83 -15.84
C THR A 426 9.06 -29.17 -16.66
N PHE A 427 9.23 -28.96 -17.97
CA PHE A 427 8.12 -28.51 -18.81
C PHE A 427 7.02 -29.56 -18.90
N HIS A 428 7.39 -30.82 -19.06
CA HIS A 428 6.44 -31.94 -19.04
C HIS A 428 5.69 -32.04 -17.70
N THR A 429 6.39 -31.85 -16.58
CA THR A 429 5.80 -31.70 -15.24
C THR A 429 4.71 -30.62 -15.19
N LEU A 430 5.03 -29.42 -15.68
CA LEU A 430 4.15 -28.24 -15.65
C LEU A 430 2.99 -28.34 -16.65
N GLN A 431 3.05 -29.24 -17.61
CA GLN A 431 1.96 -29.56 -18.53
C GLN A 431 0.96 -30.59 -17.95
N SER A 432 1.27 -31.19 -16.81
CA SER A 432 0.38 -32.17 -16.17
C SER A 432 -0.94 -31.57 -15.71
N PRO A 433 -2.01 -32.38 -15.52
CA PRO A 433 -3.29 -31.90 -15.02
C PRO A 433 -3.21 -31.18 -13.66
N TYR A 434 -2.19 -31.47 -12.85
CA TYR A 434 -1.95 -30.83 -11.56
C TYR A 434 -1.72 -29.32 -11.67
N TYR A 435 -1.15 -28.85 -12.78
CA TYR A 435 -0.88 -27.44 -13.04
C TYR A 435 -1.86 -26.83 -14.04
N SER A 436 -2.95 -27.52 -14.38
CA SER A 436 -3.92 -27.08 -15.41
C SER A 436 -4.58 -25.72 -15.13
N GLN A 437 -4.69 -25.36 -13.85
CA GLN A 437 -5.23 -24.07 -13.42
C GLN A 437 -4.21 -22.94 -13.43
N ARG A 438 -2.91 -23.26 -13.55
CA ARG A 438 -1.83 -22.26 -13.51
C ARG A 438 -1.68 -21.50 -14.83
N TYR A 439 -1.31 -20.23 -14.73
CA TYR A 439 -1.06 -19.38 -15.89
C TYR A 439 0.45 -19.32 -16.21
N TYR A 440 0.91 -20.18 -17.13
CA TYR A 440 2.31 -20.26 -17.59
C TYR A 440 2.38 -20.16 -19.13
N PRO A 441 2.21 -18.95 -19.71
CA PRO A 441 2.10 -18.75 -21.16
C PRO A 441 3.41 -19.01 -21.91
N ASP A 442 4.53 -18.69 -21.28
CA ASP A 442 5.89 -18.82 -21.80
C ASP A 442 6.42 -20.25 -21.85
N LEU A 443 5.81 -21.18 -21.12
CA LEU A 443 6.23 -22.58 -21.01
C LEU A 443 6.49 -23.23 -22.39
N TYR A 444 5.55 -23.07 -23.31
CA TYR A 444 5.64 -23.62 -24.66
C TYR A 444 6.63 -22.86 -25.55
N ILE A 445 6.84 -21.56 -25.29
CA ILE A 445 7.85 -20.76 -25.98
C ILE A 445 9.25 -21.22 -25.56
N LEU A 446 9.46 -21.46 -24.26
CA LEU A 446 10.70 -22.04 -23.75
C LEU A 446 10.94 -23.44 -24.30
N GLU A 447 9.92 -24.31 -24.26
CA GLU A 447 10.00 -25.65 -24.82
C GLU A 447 10.35 -25.61 -26.32
N SER A 448 9.70 -24.73 -27.08
CA SER A 448 10.00 -24.53 -28.50
C SER A 448 11.44 -24.07 -28.72
N THR A 449 11.92 -23.13 -27.92
CA THR A 449 13.30 -22.63 -27.99
C THR A 449 14.31 -23.75 -27.70
N VAL A 450 14.01 -24.62 -26.72
CA VAL A 450 14.85 -25.79 -26.42
C VAL A 450 14.89 -26.77 -27.59
N TYR A 451 13.78 -26.99 -28.28
CA TYR A 451 13.75 -27.83 -29.48
C TYR A 451 14.47 -27.19 -30.66
N LEU A 452 14.33 -25.88 -30.88
CA LEU A 452 15.08 -25.12 -31.89
C LEU A 452 16.59 -25.26 -31.66
N ASN A 453 17.05 -25.04 -30.42
CA ASN A 453 18.46 -25.17 -30.04
C ASN A 453 19.02 -26.59 -30.20
N GLN A 454 18.15 -27.60 -30.22
CA GLN A 454 18.51 -29.00 -30.47
C GLN A 454 18.19 -29.44 -31.91
N CYS A 455 17.87 -28.50 -32.80
CA CYS A 455 17.56 -28.72 -34.22
C CYS A 455 16.36 -29.66 -34.46
N MET A 456 15.44 -29.77 -33.49
CA MET A 456 14.23 -30.59 -33.58
C MET A 456 13.04 -29.76 -34.08
N PHE A 457 13.11 -29.25 -35.30
CA PHE A 457 12.13 -28.29 -35.83
C PHE A 457 10.66 -28.75 -35.77
N PRO A 458 10.30 -30.01 -36.08
CA PRO A 458 8.92 -30.46 -35.98
C PRO A 458 8.37 -30.51 -34.54
N LYS A 459 9.24 -30.63 -33.53
CA LYS A 459 8.83 -30.53 -32.11
C LYS A 459 8.68 -29.07 -31.70
N SER A 460 9.60 -28.21 -32.14
CA SER A 460 9.53 -26.76 -31.94
C SER A 460 8.22 -26.20 -32.49
N GLN A 461 7.86 -26.50 -33.75
CA GLN A 461 6.59 -26.08 -34.35
C GLN A 461 5.35 -26.59 -33.59
N ARG A 462 5.38 -27.83 -33.07
CA ARG A 462 4.28 -28.36 -32.25
C ARG A 462 4.11 -27.59 -30.95
N ALA A 463 5.20 -27.27 -30.25
CA ALA A 463 5.12 -26.47 -29.04
C ALA A 463 4.53 -25.06 -29.32
N LEU A 464 4.90 -24.42 -30.43
CA LEU A 464 4.31 -23.13 -30.83
C LEU A 464 2.81 -23.25 -31.18
N ALA A 465 2.41 -24.36 -31.81
CA ALA A 465 0.99 -24.62 -32.09
C ALA A 465 0.17 -24.78 -30.80
N GLU A 466 0.72 -25.44 -29.77
CA GLU A 466 0.09 -25.55 -28.45
C GLU A 466 -0.03 -24.18 -27.76
N PHE A 467 1.02 -23.36 -27.79
CA PHE A 467 0.97 -21.97 -27.30
C PHE A 467 -0.17 -21.18 -27.95
N LYS A 468 -0.23 -21.23 -29.29
CA LYS A 468 -1.27 -20.55 -30.07
C LYS A 468 -2.67 -21.03 -29.67
N SER A 469 -2.90 -22.34 -29.66
CA SER A 469 -4.22 -22.90 -29.38
C SER A 469 -4.70 -22.61 -27.95
N ARG A 470 -3.79 -22.67 -26.97
CA ARG A 470 -4.15 -22.49 -25.56
C ARG A 470 -4.33 -21.01 -25.18
N TYR A 471 -3.50 -20.12 -25.71
CA TYR A 471 -3.45 -18.72 -25.29
C TYR A 471 -3.91 -17.75 -26.38
N LEU A 472 -3.29 -17.77 -27.56
CA LEU A 472 -3.55 -16.75 -28.60
C LEU A 472 -4.95 -16.85 -29.20
N ASP A 473 -5.47 -18.06 -29.42
CA ASP A 473 -6.82 -18.26 -29.95
C ASP A 473 -7.91 -17.74 -28.97
N GLN A 474 -7.58 -17.63 -27.68
CA GLN A 474 -8.45 -17.11 -26.62
C GLN A 474 -8.29 -15.60 -26.40
N ARG A 475 -7.14 -15.02 -26.79
CA ARG A 475 -6.79 -13.59 -26.59
C ARG A 475 -7.83 -12.60 -27.15
N PRO A 476 -8.49 -12.83 -28.32
CA PRO A 476 -9.49 -11.89 -28.83
C PRO A 476 -10.69 -11.68 -27.89
N LEU A 477 -11.07 -12.68 -27.07
CA LEU A 477 -12.14 -12.53 -26.07
C LEU A 477 -11.71 -11.59 -24.94
N LEU A 478 -10.45 -11.67 -24.51
CA LEU A 478 -9.87 -10.77 -23.53
C LEU A 478 -9.81 -9.34 -24.06
N GLN A 479 -9.29 -9.15 -25.28
CA GLN A 479 -9.20 -7.84 -25.92
C GLN A 479 -10.56 -7.17 -26.08
N SER A 480 -11.55 -7.93 -26.59
CA SER A 480 -12.92 -7.44 -26.70
C SER A 480 -13.50 -6.99 -25.35
N TYR A 481 -13.22 -7.74 -24.27
CA TYR A 481 -13.67 -7.35 -22.94
C TYR A 481 -12.98 -6.07 -22.44
N LEU A 482 -11.65 -5.96 -22.62
CA LEU A 482 -10.86 -4.77 -22.25
C LEU A 482 -11.27 -3.50 -23.02
N GLU A 483 -11.59 -3.64 -24.31
CA GLU A 483 -11.98 -2.51 -25.18
C GLU A 483 -13.41 -2.02 -24.91
N ASN A 484 -14.30 -2.90 -24.44
CA ASN A 484 -15.72 -2.58 -24.27
C ASN A 484 -16.14 -2.37 -22.79
N THR A 485 -15.24 -2.58 -21.83
CA THR A 485 -15.52 -2.44 -20.39
C THR A 485 -14.71 -1.31 -19.78
N PHE A 486 -15.39 -0.24 -19.39
CA PHE A 486 -14.77 0.98 -18.84
C PHE A 486 -14.93 1.11 -17.32
N GLU A 487 -16.02 0.58 -16.76
CA GLU A 487 -16.31 0.70 -15.33
C GLU A 487 -15.46 -0.29 -14.52
N PRO A 488 -14.67 0.16 -13.53
CA PRO A 488 -13.87 -0.73 -12.67
C PRO A 488 -14.69 -1.82 -11.99
N GLU A 489 -15.88 -1.49 -11.49
CA GLU A 489 -16.76 -2.40 -10.76
C GLU A 489 -17.22 -3.58 -11.63
N ALA A 490 -17.30 -3.39 -12.95
CA ALA A 490 -17.61 -4.48 -13.88
C ALA A 490 -16.51 -5.55 -13.90
N TYR A 491 -15.23 -5.17 -13.77
CA TYR A 491 -14.11 -6.11 -13.66
C TYR A 491 -14.15 -6.88 -12.34
N TRP A 492 -14.52 -6.20 -11.24
CA TRP A 492 -14.74 -6.85 -9.95
C TRP A 492 -15.87 -7.88 -10.03
N GLN A 493 -17.03 -7.46 -10.55
CA GLN A 493 -18.19 -8.33 -10.70
C GLN A 493 -17.89 -9.53 -11.61
N MET A 494 -17.14 -9.32 -12.69
CA MET A 494 -16.69 -10.39 -13.58
C MET A 494 -15.87 -11.45 -12.83
N MET A 495 -15.03 -11.06 -11.88
CA MET A 495 -14.28 -12.00 -11.04
C MET A 495 -15.21 -12.78 -10.09
N GLU A 496 -16.21 -12.13 -9.49
CA GLU A 496 -17.20 -12.81 -8.64
C GLU A 496 -18.03 -13.83 -9.44
N ASP A 497 -18.52 -13.44 -10.62
CA ASP A 497 -19.37 -14.27 -11.49
C ASP A 497 -18.59 -15.47 -12.05
N ALA A 498 -17.28 -15.34 -12.29
CA ALA A 498 -16.42 -16.42 -12.82
C ALA A 498 -16.41 -17.70 -11.95
N TYR A 499 -16.57 -17.52 -10.63
CA TYR A 499 -16.49 -18.58 -9.63
C TYR A 499 -17.81 -18.86 -8.92
N LYS A 500 -18.88 -18.14 -9.28
CA LYS A 500 -20.22 -18.40 -8.76
C LYS A 500 -20.85 -19.63 -9.45
N PRO A 501 -21.42 -20.59 -8.69
CA PRO A 501 -22.03 -21.77 -9.29
C PRO A 501 -23.18 -21.43 -10.24
N GLY A 502 -23.09 -21.92 -11.49
CA GLY A 502 -24.14 -21.73 -12.51
C GLY A 502 -23.98 -20.47 -13.37
N GLU A 503 -22.96 -19.65 -13.11
CA GLU A 503 -22.62 -18.47 -13.90
C GLU A 503 -21.29 -18.68 -14.65
N SER A 504 -21.09 -17.91 -15.72
CA SER A 504 -19.87 -17.95 -16.53
C SER A 504 -19.39 -16.54 -16.81
N ALA A 505 -18.11 -16.29 -16.56
CA ALA A 505 -17.49 -15.03 -16.92
C ALA A 505 -17.46 -14.82 -18.45
N PRO A 506 -17.47 -13.55 -18.91
CA PRO A 506 -17.36 -13.20 -20.33
C PRO A 506 -15.99 -13.55 -20.93
N ILE A 507 -14.96 -13.77 -20.11
CA ILE A 507 -13.62 -14.18 -20.52
C ILE A 507 -13.30 -15.62 -20.07
N PRO A 508 -12.43 -16.35 -20.80
CA PRO A 508 -11.99 -17.68 -20.40
C PRO A 508 -11.34 -17.71 -19.01
N ARG A 509 -11.57 -18.80 -18.25
CA ARG A 509 -11.00 -19.00 -16.91
C ARG A 509 -9.48 -18.93 -16.85
N LEU A 510 -8.81 -19.19 -17.97
CA LEU A 510 -7.36 -19.04 -18.10
C LEU A 510 -6.89 -17.64 -17.65
N PHE A 511 -7.61 -16.58 -18.04
CA PHE A 511 -7.23 -15.21 -17.72
C PHE A 511 -7.68 -14.80 -16.31
N THR A 512 -8.82 -15.30 -15.82
CA THR A 512 -9.23 -15.05 -14.43
C THR A 512 -8.30 -15.74 -13.44
N ASN A 513 -7.76 -16.92 -13.78
CA ASN A 513 -6.75 -17.59 -12.95
C ASN A 513 -5.46 -16.75 -12.83
N ALA A 514 -5.03 -16.08 -13.92
CA ALA A 514 -3.88 -15.17 -13.87
C ALA A 514 -4.08 -13.97 -12.93
N VAL A 515 -5.35 -13.58 -12.69
CA VAL A 515 -5.72 -12.56 -11.70
C VAL A 515 -5.74 -13.15 -10.29
N LEU A 516 -6.27 -14.36 -10.10
CA LEU A 516 -6.28 -15.04 -8.80
C LEU A 516 -4.87 -15.30 -8.25
N GLU A 517 -3.90 -15.54 -9.13
CA GLU A 517 -2.49 -15.73 -8.77
C GLU A 517 -1.81 -14.42 -8.35
N SER A 518 -2.44 -13.26 -8.59
CA SER A 518 -1.86 -11.96 -8.24
C SER A 518 -2.09 -11.62 -6.77
N LEU A 519 -1.00 -11.33 -6.05
CA LEU A 519 -1.03 -10.90 -4.65
C LEU A 519 -1.87 -9.62 -4.43
N PRO A 520 -1.81 -8.58 -5.29
CA PRO A 520 -2.65 -7.39 -5.13
C PRO A 520 -4.15 -7.71 -5.11
N PHE A 521 -4.61 -8.62 -5.99
CA PHE A 521 -6.01 -9.04 -6.01
C PHE A 521 -6.40 -9.79 -4.72
N TYR A 522 -5.55 -10.71 -4.25
CA TYR A 522 -5.80 -11.42 -3.00
C TYR A 522 -5.97 -10.46 -1.81
N ASN A 523 -5.08 -9.46 -1.71
CA ASN A 523 -5.09 -8.48 -0.62
C ASN A 523 -6.38 -7.66 -0.62
N VAL A 524 -6.78 -7.10 -1.77
CA VAL A 524 -8.02 -6.31 -1.85
C VAL A 524 -9.26 -7.18 -1.67
N HIS A 525 -9.27 -8.41 -2.19
CA HIS A 525 -10.40 -9.33 -2.03
C HIS A 525 -10.64 -9.70 -0.57
N ARG A 526 -9.57 -9.95 0.19
CA ARG A 526 -9.68 -10.21 1.63
C ARG A 526 -10.32 -9.02 2.38
N VAL A 527 -9.91 -7.79 2.06
CA VAL A 527 -10.48 -6.58 2.66
C VAL A 527 -11.94 -6.39 2.27
N VAL A 528 -12.29 -6.55 0.99
CA VAL A 528 -13.68 -6.47 0.51
C VAL A 528 -14.57 -7.49 1.25
N ARG A 529 -14.10 -8.73 1.45
CA ARG A 529 -14.85 -9.74 2.23
C ARG A 529 -15.02 -9.34 3.69
N ALA A 530 -14.00 -8.74 4.31
CA ALA A 530 -14.11 -8.24 5.68
C ALA A 530 -15.14 -7.11 5.81
N LEU A 531 -15.11 -6.13 4.90
CA LEU A 531 -16.08 -5.03 4.86
C LEU A 531 -17.51 -5.52 4.58
N GLN A 532 -17.68 -6.51 3.70
CA GLN A 532 -18.98 -7.14 3.45
C GLN A 532 -19.56 -7.80 4.71
N ALA A 533 -18.72 -8.49 5.48
CA ALA A 533 -19.10 -9.10 6.74
C ALA A 533 -19.47 -8.04 7.80
N GLU A 534 -18.68 -6.96 7.90
CA GLU A 534 -18.96 -5.84 8.80
C GLU A 534 -20.28 -5.15 8.46
N ARG A 535 -20.52 -4.85 7.18
CA ARG A 535 -21.80 -4.30 6.71
C ARG A 535 -22.98 -5.17 7.12
N ALA A 536 -22.86 -6.49 7.03
CA ALA A 536 -23.92 -7.42 7.45
C ALA A 536 -24.13 -7.39 8.97
N ALA A 537 -23.06 -7.33 9.77
CA ALA A 537 -23.13 -7.24 11.22
C ALA A 537 -23.74 -5.91 11.71
N LEU A 538 -23.39 -4.79 11.04
CA LEU A 538 -23.95 -3.47 11.33
C LEU A 538 -25.44 -3.42 11.02
N ASN A 539 -25.86 -3.92 9.86
CA ASN A 539 -27.28 -3.99 9.48
C ASN A 539 -28.11 -4.81 10.48
N ALA A 540 -27.53 -5.84 11.10
CA ALA A 540 -28.21 -6.63 12.12
C ALA A 540 -28.41 -5.87 13.45
N ASN A 541 -27.55 -4.90 13.76
CA ASN A 541 -27.51 -4.21 15.06
C ASN A 541 -27.79 -2.70 14.99
N ILE A 542 -28.20 -2.18 13.83
CA ILE A 542 -28.31 -0.74 13.58
C ILE A 542 -29.23 -0.01 14.56
N SER A 543 -30.32 -0.67 14.99
CA SER A 543 -31.28 -0.11 15.94
C SER A 543 -30.68 0.10 17.34
N ALA A 544 -29.63 -0.65 17.72
CA ALA A 544 -28.97 -0.53 19.01
C ALA A 544 -27.95 0.61 19.04
N LEU A 545 -27.36 0.97 17.89
CA LEU A 545 -26.33 2.00 17.76
C LEU A 545 -26.89 3.38 17.37
N GLY A 546 -28.14 3.47 16.94
CA GLY A 546 -28.78 4.74 16.56
C GLY A 546 -28.03 5.48 15.45
N ASP A 547 -27.93 6.81 15.57
CA ASP A 547 -27.31 7.67 14.55
C ASP A 547 -25.84 7.33 14.30
N PHE A 548 -25.09 6.93 15.34
CA PHE A 548 -23.71 6.48 15.20
C PHE A 548 -23.61 5.22 14.32
N GLY A 549 -24.52 4.26 14.53
CA GLY A 549 -24.57 3.05 13.71
C GLY A 549 -24.81 3.35 12.24
N GLN A 550 -25.66 4.33 11.95
CA GLN A 550 -25.93 4.79 10.58
C GLN A 550 -24.70 5.46 9.96
N GLN A 551 -24.00 6.32 10.71
CA GLN A 551 -22.75 6.97 10.25
C GLN A 551 -21.64 5.94 9.97
N VAL A 552 -21.48 4.95 10.84
CA VAL A 552 -20.49 3.88 10.63
C VAL A 552 -20.86 3.02 9.43
N LEU A 553 -22.14 2.68 9.26
CA LEU A 553 -22.62 1.92 8.11
C LEU A 553 -22.36 2.66 6.80
N GLU A 554 -22.70 3.95 6.73
CA GLU A 554 -22.45 4.80 5.55
C GLU A 554 -20.98 4.80 5.17
N ARG A 555 -20.08 4.97 6.16
CA ARG A 555 -18.63 4.88 5.94
C ARG A 555 -18.17 3.50 5.47
N VAL A 556 -18.72 2.42 6.02
CA VAL A 556 -18.39 1.05 5.58
C VAL A 556 -18.86 0.81 4.15
N GLU A 557 -20.02 1.33 3.78
CA GLU A 557 -20.55 1.24 2.42
C GLU A 557 -19.69 2.05 1.44
N GLU A 558 -19.29 3.27 1.79
CA GLU A 558 -18.36 4.09 1.02
C GLU A 558 -17.00 3.38 0.86
N GLN A 559 -16.42 2.86 1.95
CA GLN A 559 -15.17 2.10 1.89
C GLN A 559 -15.29 0.85 1.02
N LEU A 560 -16.41 0.14 1.11
CA LEU A 560 -16.67 -1.05 0.29
C LEU A 560 -16.75 -0.69 -1.19
N GLU A 561 -17.45 0.39 -1.55
CA GLU A 561 -17.53 0.90 -2.92
C GLU A 561 -16.14 1.26 -3.46
N LEU A 562 -15.36 2.04 -2.70
CA LEU A 562 -13.99 2.41 -3.06
C LEU A 562 -13.08 1.19 -3.21
N LYS A 563 -13.18 0.19 -2.32
CA LYS A 563 -12.37 -1.04 -2.40
C LYS A 563 -12.79 -1.96 -3.55
N VAL A 564 -14.06 -1.98 -3.91
CA VAL A 564 -14.55 -2.68 -5.10
C VAL A 564 -14.03 -2.00 -6.37
N GLN A 565 -14.03 -0.66 -6.41
CA GLN A 565 -13.42 0.11 -7.51
C GLN A 565 -11.91 -0.14 -7.62
N GLU A 566 -11.18 -0.04 -6.51
CA GLU A 566 -9.74 -0.35 -6.44
C GLU A 566 -9.47 -1.78 -6.91
N GLY A 567 -10.25 -2.75 -6.44
CA GLY A 567 -10.16 -4.14 -6.88
C GLY A 567 -10.42 -4.29 -8.37
N GLY A 568 -11.42 -3.59 -8.91
CA GLY A 568 -11.70 -3.50 -10.33
C GLY A 568 -10.53 -2.98 -11.16
N ILE A 569 -9.89 -1.91 -10.71
CA ILE A 569 -8.68 -1.33 -11.33
C ILE A 569 -7.54 -2.35 -11.31
N ILE A 570 -7.31 -3.03 -10.18
CA ILE A 570 -6.26 -4.07 -10.05
C ILE A 570 -6.51 -5.20 -11.06
N VAL A 571 -7.76 -5.67 -11.18
CA VAL A 571 -8.14 -6.71 -12.15
C VAL A 571 -7.89 -6.22 -13.58
N GLN A 572 -8.33 -5.01 -13.92
CA GLN A 572 -8.12 -4.42 -15.25
C GLN A 572 -6.63 -4.29 -15.59
N GLN A 573 -5.82 -3.78 -14.66
CA GLN A 573 -4.37 -3.63 -14.83
C GLN A 573 -3.71 -4.99 -15.05
N ARG A 574 -4.09 -6.00 -14.24
CA ARG A 574 -3.53 -7.35 -14.39
C ARG A 574 -3.92 -7.99 -15.71
N LEU A 575 -5.17 -7.85 -16.14
CA LEU A 575 -5.64 -8.37 -17.44
C LEU A 575 -5.00 -7.65 -18.63
N THR A 576 -4.76 -6.34 -18.51
CA THR A 576 -4.03 -5.57 -19.52
C THR A 576 -2.56 -6.02 -19.59
N ALA A 577 -1.92 -6.26 -18.44
CA ALA A 577 -0.57 -6.81 -18.39
C ALA A 577 -0.50 -8.21 -19.02
N VAL A 578 -1.52 -9.05 -18.79
CA VAL A 578 -1.67 -10.36 -19.45
C VAL A 578 -1.79 -10.23 -20.97
N ASP A 579 -2.60 -9.28 -21.48
CA ASP A 579 -2.70 -9.06 -22.92
C ASP A 579 -1.37 -8.62 -23.55
N GLN A 580 -0.67 -7.68 -22.92
CA GLN A 580 0.65 -7.21 -23.33
C GLN A 580 1.71 -8.32 -23.26
N GLU A 581 1.65 -9.15 -22.22
CA GLU A 581 2.51 -10.32 -22.07
C GLU A 581 2.31 -11.30 -23.23
N LEU A 582 1.06 -11.61 -23.58
CA LEU A 582 0.74 -12.49 -24.71
C LEU A 582 1.17 -11.91 -26.05
N GLU A 583 1.07 -10.60 -26.24
CA GLU A 583 1.62 -9.92 -27.43
C GLU A 583 3.13 -10.13 -27.54
N ASN A 584 3.86 -9.96 -26.44
CA ASN A 584 5.30 -10.16 -26.42
C ASN A 584 5.67 -11.62 -26.70
N TRP A 585 4.91 -12.58 -26.17
CA TRP A 585 5.13 -14.01 -26.44
C TRP A 585 4.75 -14.40 -27.87
N GLU A 586 3.73 -13.78 -28.45
CA GLU A 586 3.38 -13.92 -29.87
C GLU A 586 4.53 -13.45 -30.77
N LEU A 587 5.12 -12.29 -30.49
CA LEU A 587 6.29 -11.79 -31.23
C LEU A 587 7.48 -12.74 -31.15
N ARG A 588 7.75 -13.31 -29.96
CA ARG A 588 8.81 -14.32 -29.78
C ARG A 588 8.49 -15.63 -30.50
N SER A 589 7.24 -16.07 -30.49
CA SER A 589 6.77 -17.23 -31.26
C SER A 589 7.07 -17.05 -32.74
N LEU A 590 6.70 -15.89 -33.31
CA LEU A 590 6.95 -15.57 -34.72
C LEU A 590 8.44 -15.51 -35.06
N GLN A 591 9.26 -15.00 -34.14
CA GLN A 591 10.72 -15.01 -34.31
C GLN A 591 11.25 -16.45 -34.38
N ILE A 592 10.81 -17.32 -33.47
CA ILE A 592 11.21 -18.73 -33.46
C ILE A 592 10.74 -19.43 -34.76
N GLU A 593 9.52 -19.17 -35.23
CA GLU A 593 9.04 -19.70 -36.53
C GLU A 593 9.94 -19.26 -37.69
N PHE A 594 10.33 -17.99 -37.73
CA PHE A 594 11.24 -17.48 -38.75
C PHE A 594 12.63 -18.15 -38.67
N ASP A 595 13.16 -18.36 -37.47
CA ASP A 595 14.44 -19.01 -37.27
C ASP A 595 14.39 -20.48 -37.72
N ILE A 596 13.29 -21.20 -37.42
CA ILE A 596 13.04 -22.55 -37.94
C ILE A 596 13.03 -22.55 -39.47
N ASP A 597 12.23 -21.69 -40.10
CA ASP A 597 12.12 -21.62 -41.56
C ASP A 597 13.46 -21.30 -42.22
N SER A 598 14.26 -20.43 -41.61
CA SER A 598 15.60 -20.07 -42.06
C SER A 598 16.54 -21.28 -42.04
N GLU A 599 16.58 -22.01 -40.92
CA GLU A 599 17.42 -23.20 -40.75
C GLU A 599 16.98 -24.35 -41.68
N GLU A 600 15.69 -24.62 -41.80
CA GLU A 600 15.17 -25.63 -42.72
C GLU A 600 15.53 -25.30 -44.18
N ARG A 601 15.39 -24.04 -44.58
CA ARG A 601 15.80 -23.57 -45.92
C ARG A 601 17.29 -23.77 -46.15
N GLN A 602 18.13 -23.48 -45.17
CA GLN A 602 19.56 -23.70 -45.25
C GLN A 602 19.89 -25.19 -45.41
N GLN A 603 19.28 -26.06 -44.62
CA GLN A 603 19.46 -27.52 -44.74
C GLN A 603 19.01 -28.05 -46.11
N LEU A 604 17.87 -27.57 -46.62
CA LEU A 604 17.38 -27.93 -47.96
C LEU A 604 18.33 -27.43 -49.07
N GLN A 605 18.85 -26.21 -48.97
CA GLN A 605 19.82 -25.68 -49.92
C GLN A 605 21.12 -26.50 -49.93
N GLN A 606 21.62 -26.91 -48.77
CA GLN A 606 22.81 -27.77 -48.68
C GLN A 606 22.58 -29.13 -49.35
N ARG A 607 21.42 -29.77 -49.10
CA ARG A 607 21.04 -31.03 -49.76
C ARG A 607 20.88 -30.89 -51.27
N LEU A 608 20.39 -29.74 -51.75
CA LEU A 608 20.27 -29.47 -53.19
C LEU A 608 21.63 -29.23 -53.86
N GLN A 609 22.56 -28.54 -53.19
CA GLN A 609 23.90 -28.28 -53.71
C GLN A 609 24.78 -29.53 -53.76
N ASN A 610 24.54 -30.48 -52.84
CA ASN A 610 25.23 -31.76 -52.82
C ASN A 610 24.21 -32.90 -52.70
N PRO A 611 23.73 -33.46 -53.83
CA PRO A 611 22.72 -34.54 -53.83
C PRO A 611 23.16 -35.84 -53.14
N ASN A 612 24.48 -36.02 -52.97
CA ASN A 612 25.07 -37.14 -52.23
C ASN A 612 25.46 -36.75 -50.79
N TYR A 613 24.98 -35.61 -50.30
CA TYR A 613 25.16 -35.21 -48.91
C TYR A 613 24.33 -36.11 -48.00
N GLU A 614 25.00 -37.07 -47.39
CA GLU A 614 24.51 -37.69 -46.17
C GLU A 614 24.81 -36.73 -45.02
N ALA A 615 23.76 -36.30 -44.31
CA ALA A 615 23.94 -35.54 -43.09
C ALA A 615 24.85 -36.35 -42.15
N PRO A 616 25.92 -35.75 -41.59
CA PRO A 616 26.66 -36.37 -40.51
C PRO A 616 25.67 -36.80 -39.41
N GLU A 617 25.86 -38.00 -38.84
CA GLU A 617 25.12 -38.36 -37.63
C GLU A 617 25.35 -37.27 -36.59
N ALA A 618 24.26 -36.80 -35.98
CA ALA A 618 24.35 -35.84 -34.89
C ALA A 618 25.35 -36.37 -33.85
N ALA A 619 26.24 -35.51 -33.36
CA ALA A 619 27.27 -35.92 -32.43
C ALA A 619 26.65 -36.72 -31.28
N GLU A 620 27.27 -37.84 -30.89
CA GLU A 620 26.96 -38.56 -29.64
C GLU A 620 27.38 -37.75 -28.41
N ALA A 621 26.97 -36.49 -28.31
CA ALA A 621 27.05 -35.71 -27.08
C ALA A 621 25.88 -36.14 -26.18
N GLY A 622 25.97 -37.36 -25.65
CA GLY A 622 24.88 -37.97 -24.91
C GLY A 622 25.28 -39.14 -24.01
N THR A 623 26.51 -39.23 -23.52
CA THR A 623 26.85 -40.17 -22.45
C THR A 623 26.46 -39.59 -21.09
N THR A 624 25.17 -39.56 -20.79
CA THR A 624 24.75 -39.79 -19.40
C THR A 624 24.39 -41.26 -19.31
N LEU A 625 25.39 -42.06 -18.96
CA LEU A 625 25.14 -43.25 -18.17
C LEU A 625 24.42 -42.73 -16.92
N MET A 626 23.11 -42.98 -16.83
CA MET A 626 22.42 -42.82 -15.56
C MET A 626 23.12 -43.86 -14.67
N VAL A 627 24.13 -43.44 -13.90
CA VAL A 627 24.63 -44.23 -12.76
C VAL A 627 23.55 -44.02 -11.72
N VAL A 628 22.46 -44.74 -11.94
CA VAL A 628 21.34 -44.78 -11.04
C VAL A 628 21.92 -45.31 -9.73
N ALA A 629 21.91 -44.48 -8.68
CA ALA A 629 22.16 -44.99 -7.35
C ALA A 629 21.14 -46.13 -7.08
N ASP A 630 21.47 -47.08 -6.20
CA ASP A 630 20.69 -48.32 -6.00
C ASP A 630 19.20 -48.08 -5.65
N ASP A 631 18.81 -46.84 -5.38
CA ASP A 631 17.48 -46.34 -4.99
C ASP A 631 16.62 -45.76 -6.14
N TRP A 632 17.13 -45.66 -7.38
CA TRP A 632 16.35 -45.12 -8.51
C TRP A 632 16.15 -46.18 -9.61
N GLN A 633 15.09 -46.04 -10.42
CA GLN A 633 14.88 -46.85 -11.62
C GLN A 633 14.31 -45.98 -12.74
N PRO A 634 14.88 -46.01 -13.96
CA PRO A 634 14.31 -45.28 -15.09
C PRO A 634 13.03 -45.97 -15.56
N TRP A 635 11.93 -45.21 -15.63
CA TRP A 635 10.65 -45.66 -16.16
C TRP A 635 10.22 -44.75 -17.34
N PRO A 636 9.80 -45.30 -18.48
CA PRO A 636 9.29 -44.49 -19.59
C PRO A 636 7.91 -43.93 -19.26
N PHE A 637 7.63 -42.70 -19.70
CA PHE A 637 6.30 -42.11 -19.54
C PHE A 637 5.27 -42.84 -20.44
N GLU A 638 4.17 -43.31 -19.84
CA GLU A 638 3.13 -44.10 -20.53
C GLU A 638 1.84 -43.32 -20.80
N GLY A 639 1.78 -42.03 -20.44
CA GLY A 639 0.60 -41.18 -20.60
C GLY A 639 -0.14 -40.85 -19.31
N GLU A 640 0.23 -41.49 -18.20
CA GLU A 640 -0.33 -41.24 -16.87
C GLU A 640 0.66 -40.43 -16.02
N TYR A 641 0.14 -39.42 -15.31
CA TYR A 641 0.95 -38.61 -14.38
C TYR A 641 0.77 -39.13 -12.95
N TRP A 642 1.88 -39.41 -12.29
CA TRP A 642 1.92 -39.87 -10.90
C TRP A 642 2.49 -38.77 -9.99
N LEU A 643 1.83 -38.50 -8.87
CA LEU A 643 2.18 -37.39 -7.98
C LEU A 643 3.65 -37.44 -7.51
N ASP A 644 4.18 -38.62 -7.25
CA ASP A 644 5.55 -38.89 -6.82
C ASP A 644 6.58 -38.82 -7.98
N GLU A 645 6.13 -38.97 -9.24
CA GLU A 645 6.99 -38.86 -10.42
C GLU A 645 7.08 -37.44 -10.97
N VAL A 646 6.08 -36.60 -10.70
CA VAL A 646 5.90 -35.28 -11.32
C VAL A 646 7.11 -34.36 -11.13
N ALA A 647 7.94 -34.51 -10.08
CA ALA A 647 9.18 -33.72 -9.92
C ALA A 647 10.44 -34.36 -10.59
N SER A 648 10.33 -35.60 -11.05
CA SER A 648 11.45 -36.46 -11.43
C SER A 648 11.66 -36.62 -12.95
N TYR A 649 10.72 -36.14 -13.78
CA TYR A 649 10.83 -36.31 -15.23
C TYR A 649 12.11 -35.69 -15.80
N ARG A 650 12.75 -36.43 -16.70
CA ARG A 650 13.97 -36.00 -17.41
C ARG A 650 13.87 -36.40 -18.88
N SER A 651 14.20 -35.50 -19.77
CA SER A 651 14.28 -35.83 -21.20
C SER A 651 15.54 -36.63 -21.51
N GLN A 652 15.36 -37.72 -22.26
CA GLN A 652 16.47 -38.52 -22.81
C GLN A 652 16.83 -38.10 -24.24
N MET A 653 16.21 -37.03 -24.75
CA MET A 653 16.43 -36.58 -26.12
C MET A 653 17.89 -36.15 -26.34
N ARG A 654 18.41 -36.47 -27.53
CA ARG A 654 19.74 -36.09 -28.01
C ARG A 654 19.58 -34.96 -29.02
N THR A 655 20.58 -34.09 -29.11
CA THR A 655 20.59 -33.05 -30.15
C THR A 655 20.54 -33.69 -31.54
N GLU A 656 19.76 -33.09 -32.45
CA GLU A 656 19.74 -33.42 -33.88
C GLU A 656 20.62 -32.45 -34.68
N CYS A 657 21.29 -31.51 -33.99
CA CYS A 657 22.18 -30.57 -34.64
C CYS A 657 23.41 -31.29 -35.20
N ILE A 658 23.69 -31.00 -36.46
CA ILE A 658 24.88 -31.46 -37.17
C ILE A 658 26.02 -30.52 -36.77
N GLU A 659 27.14 -31.05 -36.25
CA GLU A 659 28.35 -30.25 -36.02
C GLU A 659 28.82 -29.63 -37.35
N GLN A 660 29.00 -28.31 -37.36
CA GLN A 660 29.47 -27.55 -38.53
C GLN A 660 31.00 -27.50 -38.63
#